data_AF-A0A8J9ZJU0-F1
#
_entry.id   AF-A0A8J9ZJU0-F1
#
_cell.length_a   1.000
_cell.length_b   1.000
_cell.length_c   1.000
_cell.angle_alpha   90.00
_cell.angle_beta   90.00
_cell.angle_gamma   90.00
#
_symmetry.space_group_name_H-M   'P 1'
#
loop_
_entity.id
_entity.type
_entity.pdbx_description
1 polymer ?
#
loop_
_entity_poly.entity_id
_entity_poly.type
_entity_poly.pdbx_seq_one_letter_code
_entity_poly.pdbx_strand_id
1 'polypeptide(L)'
;MVFHPYRCREDSINMWEKWTLVIYAMATLGVGTYAASLPEALQPVWYAMPEAILPGPQDPNNTLPEELASNTLTLRQLPGGILPKLQQLLTDAVEGSYTVSSDCSVNLGLSGCRLDITSDPDFCLTVRPLLSTVLPNLSLDDYKSGVASDLLDVAVSSSYVDRCDKKLSVSGGTTQPITIVPSVVTLNEFSVDVTYTFPSSFNALLSGVWSIGDVDFTVTIEKFDDGFTLSGTVAETTGVTTDRLISGLSSFVPGNDISELFHLLKLDSISVTDINVMVMILDGGYSLELDFKTNILDSQVFLFLSSADADDGSTSYSFSMGMSVKSVRLGDLIRDVVDDNVVVPIISDLVIPEAALLGTTTTPELDYPVPLLNEVASELSSGLGIAFTMKLSEDVPFGTFFLGFDGNRYMFKVLSDETVPVSALLSKVISSFTSISLPAQIPEADVLAGSLKSFEYDTDTNVMSISAEVDDSLVIIENILVLEDLTASFQLGKASPSSGKDYNFGFELESVWSIGQLIVPLSVSRDPTTGDFSASGSVEDELPVGALIQEFGASFLPPGPLRDILFAIGLDDFSIVDPSVAIVFGQEFAVHLGGSAVIGDWSSTVEMIVGRVQSKLVMAAGVTLSNIGIVPAVRKLTGIDLSVIPGAGILSHTSVAFAVSPSTMPRDQHLTMSSPLLADVNIRKGVSIAASFTLPPDCGQDVFCKVVKKLLGADIELKLLATLTTVSDLYMKAVIGTPLTLADGIVMQDVGFEIEVGTTNNAIGITGSLELETPPVILRGGIGVSQSGGYLKMSSEGMWNEAFGLDFLAIGDINFELSITPEPSVIASLEFGGRAIIGFQNNPSATPIEGFAYFGVNKIDPRQNYCSGSITALTARAILRAFGQSFQLPSFLEEIGFPDKTSFSFSALEQTLPNGVAVPQGFFFKAKIQILFFSVSADIKLDSTSLYAEVTVTPFNIGNGLIQISGSGSETGPILKVDISWIPIHAELLIDGSVTVLGITASTTVSMDASRTYFAIEGKFLNKFSASLEIEAPYGSLKEAEFSATGTFKNDLLSTLQNKVEGFLDNLVKEANNAVTGAQDKVKRAHDACDDAKRPFNSAKANVDSAQRDFDNAVASLEGAERNLENKKRKFDDASRSLKNKEAGCKRRKCKWWDAPCHATNAALAICRAALKVRSIKRFH
;
A
#
# COMPACT_ATOMS: atom_id res chain seq x y z
N MET A 1 3.05 -40.36 -5.79
CA MET A 1 2.21 -41.00 -6.82
C MET A 1 1.36 -39.90 -7.44
N VAL A 2 1.20 -39.67 -8.75
CA VAL A 2 1.30 -40.55 -9.93
C VAL A 2 1.14 -42.03 -9.57
N PHE A 3 -0.11 -42.45 -9.49
CA PHE A 3 -0.81 -42.99 -10.66
C PHE A 3 -2.32 -42.75 -10.51
N HIS A 4 -2.63 -41.47 -10.19
CA HIS A 4 -3.79 -40.93 -9.45
C HIS A 4 -3.40 -39.49 -9.00
N PRO A 5 -4.25 -38.65 -8.36
CA PRO A 5 -5.74 -38.65 -8.27
C PRO A 5 -6.46 -37.26 -8.07
N TYR A 6 -7.80 -37.28 -7.95
CA TYR A 6 -8.71 -36.33 -7.21
C TYR A 6 -8.75 -34.85 -7.71
N ARG A 7 -9.76 -34.01 -7.40
CA ARG A 7 -10.70 -33.94 -6.26
C ARG A 7 -11.95 -33.09 -6.59
N CYS A 8 -13.08 -33.29 -5.90
CA CYS A 8 -14.24 -32.39 -5.94
C CYS A 8 -14.05 -31.12 -5.11
N ARG A 9 -14.64 -29.99 -5.56
CA ARG A 9 -15.46 -29.03 -4.78
C ARG A 9 -16.17 -28.05 -5.74
N GLU A 10 -17.46 -27.73 -5.52
CA GLU A 10 -17.98 -26.42 -5.03
C GLU A 10 -17.47 -25.26 -5.95
N ASP A 11 -18.28 -24.50 -6.72
CA ASP A 11 -19.76 -24.27 -6.74
C ASP A 11 -20.29 -23.83 -8.13
N SER A 12 -21.60 -23.52 -8.22
CA SER A 12 -22.32 -22.63 -9.19
C SER A 12 -21.98 -22.71 -10.70
N ILE A 13 -22.80 -23.25 -11.61
CA ILE A 13 -24.18 -22.88 -12.02
C ILE A 13 -24.25 -21.69 -13.02
N ASN A 14 -24.72 -22.01 -14.23
CA ASN A 14 -25.40 -21.20 -15.26
C ASN A 14 -24.78 -19.90 -15.80
N MET A 15 -24.35 -19.93 -17.07
CA MET A 15 -25.12 -19.24 -18.12
C MET A 15 -24.88 -19.88 -19.50
N TRP A 16 -25.93 -20.02 -20.30
CA TRP A 16 -25.88 -20.57 -21.67
C TRP A 16 -26.09 -19.43 -22.68
N GLU A 17 -25.10 -19.17 -23.54
CA GLU A 17 -25.27 -18.23 -24.65
C GLU A 17 -26.02 -18.82 -25.84
N LYS A 18 -26.79 -17.97 -26.52
CA LYS A 18 -27.47 -18.27 -27.79
C LYS A 18 -26.46 -18.58 -28.89
N TRP A 19 -26.51 -19.79 -29.46
CA TRP A 19 -25.87 -20.11 -30.74
C TRP A 19 -26.89 -20.35 -31.84
N THR A 20 -27.02 -19.35 -32.73
CA THR A 20 -27.73 -19.47 -34.00
C THR A 20 -26.87 -20.26 -34.98
N LEU A 21 -27.30 -21.44 -35.43
CA LEU A 21 -26.64 -22.16 -36.52
C LEU A 21 -27.62 -22.62 -37.60
N VAL A 22 -27.50 -22.02 -38.78
CA VAL A 22 -28.09 -22.50 -40.03
C VAL A 22 -27.09 -23.48 -40.68
N ILE A 23 -27.55 -24.64 -41.16
CA ILE A 23 -27.10 -25.23 -42.45
C ILE A 23 -27.91 -26.48 -42.87
N TYR A 24 -27.92 -26.68 -44.19
CA TYR A 24 -28.65 -27.65 -45.01
C TYR A 24 -28.33 -29.15 -44.80
N ALA A 25 -29.24 -29.98 -45.29
CA ALA A 25 -29.13 -31.44 -45.43
C ALA A 25 -28.09 -31.94 -46.47
N MET A 26 -27.61 -33.18 -46.31
CA MET A 26 -27.33 -34.09 -47.44
C MET A 26 -27.30 -35.58 -47.02
N ALA A 27 -27.66 -36.45 -47.96
CA ALA A 27 -27.68 -37.92 -47.86
C ALA A 27 -26.24 -38.53 -47.83
N THR A 28 -25.95 -39.84 -47.70
CA THR A 28 -26.68 -41.09 -48.01
C THR A 28 -25.95 -42.34 -47.44
N LEU A 29 -26.64 -43.49 -47.29
CA LEU A 29 -26.16 -44.91 -47.41
C LEU A 29 -25.10 -45.49 -46.42
N GLY A 30 -25.33 -46.74 -45.92
CA GLY A 30 -24.28 -47.43 -45.12
C GLY A 30 -24.44 -48.85 -44.53
N VAL A 31 -25.35 -49.73 -44.99
CA VAL A 31 -25.33 -51.24 -44.92
C VAL A 31 -24.71 -51.96 -43.68
N GLY A 32 -25.45 -52.87 -43.00
CA GLY A 32 -24.88 -53.68 -41.90
C GLY A 32 -25.65 -54.90 -41.32
N THR A 33 -26.34 -55.68 -42.17
CA THR A 33 -27.04 -56.97 -41.90
C THR A 33 -26.63 -57.87 -40.72
N TYR A 34 -27.59 -58.59 -40.12
CA TYR A 34 -27.54 -60.08 -40.00
C TYR A 34 -28.94 -60.73 -39.94
N ALA A 35 -29.02 -62.02 -40.30
CA ALA A 35 -30.23 -62.80 -40.64
C ALA A 35 -30.84 -63.59 -39.42
N ALA A 36 -31.89 -64.43 -39.49
CA ALA A 36 -32.38 -65.26 -40.59
C ALA A 36 -33.79 -65.90 -40.38
N SER A 37 -34.22 -66.69 -41.39
CA SER A 37 -35.21 -67.81 -41.42
C SER A 37 -36.69 -67.57 -41.82
N LEU A 38 -36.92 -67.68 -43.14
CA LEU A 38 -38.04 -68.36 -43.84
C LEU A 38 -37.92 -69.91 -43.67
N PRO A 39 -38.81 -70.82 -44.19
CA PRO A 39 -39.75 -70.69 -45.34
C PRO A 39 -41.13 -71.42 -45.24
N GLU A 40 -41.76 -71.63 -46.41
CA GLU A 40 -42.98 -72.40 -46.79
C GLU A 40 -44.26 -71.55 -46.94
N ALA A 41 -44.83 -71.25 -48.12
CA ALA A 41 -44.87 -71.85 -49.46
C ALA A 41 -45.72 -73.12 -49.63
N LEU A 42 -46.90 -72.99 -50.24
CA LEU A 42 -47.46 -73.88 -51.28
C LEU A 42 -48.79 -73.31 -51.88
N GLN A 43 -48.91 -73.38 -53.21
CA GLN A 43 -50.15 -73.11 -53.99
C GLN A 43 -50.78 -74.47 -54.43
N PRO A 44 -51.55 -74.57 -55.55
CA PRO A 44 -52.95 -74.18 -55.80
C PRO A 44 -53.85 -75.40 -56.21
N VAL A 45 -55.04 -75.15 -56.82
CA VAL A 45 -55.65 -75.88 -57.99
C VAL A 45 -57.12 -76.42 -57.88
N TRP A 46 -58.05 -75.71 -58.57
CA TRP A 46 -59.15 -76.14 -59.51
C TRP A 46 -60.24 -77.18 -59.06
N TYR A 47 -61.48 -77.24 -59.60
CA TYR A 47 -61.89 -77.37 -61.03
C TYR A 47 -63.42 -77.14 -61.31
N ALA A 48 -63.75 -76.89 -62.60
CA ALA A 48 -65.00 -77.23 -63.36
C ALA A 48 -66.24 -76.27 -63.46
N MET A 49 -66.27 -75.39 -64.48
CA MET A 49 -67.07 -75.44 -65.76
C MET A 49 -68.55 -75.97 -65.83
N PRO A 50 -69.37 -75.67 -66.89
CA PRO A 50 -69.40 -74.52 -67.86
C PRO A 50 -70.84 -74.09 -68.39
N GLU A 51 -70.86 -73.21 -69.42
CA GLU A 51 -71.79 -73.13 -70.60
C GLU A 51 -73.21 -72.44 -70.63
N ALA A 52 -73.28 -71.34 -71.42
CA ALA A 52 -74.09 -71.07 -72.64
C ALA A 52 -75.67 -71.10 -72.74
N ILE A 53 -76.24 -69.94 -73.13
CA ILE A 53 -77.27 -69.65 -74.19
C ILE A 53 -78.74 -70.22 -74.11
N LEU A 54 -79.75 -69.29 -74.02
CA LEU A 54 -81.16 -69.20 -74.55
C LEU A 54 -82.09 -70.46 -74.72
N PRO A 55 -83.45 -70.39 -74.84
CA PRO A 55 -84.43 -69.27 -74.93
C PRO A 55 -85.70 -69.40 -74.01
N GLY A 56 -86.81 -68.66 -74.26
CA GLY A 56 -88.10 -68.69 -73.51
C GLY A 56 -89.05 -69.89 -73.81
N PRO A 57 -90.29 -69.99 -73.22
CA PRO A 57 -91.46 -69.17 -73.66
C PRO A 57 -92.64 -68.93 -72.64
N GLN A 58 -93.65 -68.15 -73.10
CA GLN A 58 -95.12 -68.05 -72.82
C GLN A 58 -95.83 -68.53 -71.51
N ASP A 59 -96.59 -67.59 -70.90
CA ASP A 59 -98.07 -67.54 -70.63
C ASP A 59 -98.76 -68.65 -69.77
N PRO A 60 -99.71 -68.29 -68.85
CA PRO A 60 -101.13 -68.22 -69.28
C PRO A 60 -102.07 -67.21 -68.56
N ASN A 61 -102.81 -66.44 -69.38
CA ASN A 61 -104.29 -66.22 -69.37
C ASN A 61 -105.10 -65.76 -68.11
N ASN A 62 -105.77 -64.60 -68.30
CA ASN A 62 -107.21 -64.31 -68.08
C ASN A 62 -107.92 -64.52 -66.72
N THR A 63 -108.61 -63.47 -66.22
CA THR A 63 -110.06 -63.28 -66.51
C THR A 63 -110.62 -61.88 -66.14
N LEU A 64 -111.43 -61.34 -67.07
CA LEU A 64 -112.43 -60.25 -66.94
C LEU A 64 -113.78 -60.85 -66.38
N PRO A 65 -114.89 -60.10 -66.09
CA PRO A 65 -115.33 -58.85 -66.74
C PRO A 65 -116.18 -57.82 -65.92
N GLU A 66 -116.74 -56.85 -66.68
CA GLU A 66 -118.03 -56.12 -66.52
C GLU A 66 -118.15 -54.83 -65.67
N GLU A 67 -118.03 -53.68 -66.38
CA GLU A 67 -119.10 -52.69 -66.68
C GLU A 67 -120.17 -52.33 -65.61
N LEU A 68 -120.61 -51.08 -65.41
CA LEU A 68 -121.05 -50.09 -66.41
C LEU A 68 -121.38 -48.70 -65.77
N ALA A 69 -121.19 -47.60 -66.52
CA ALA A 69 -121.85 -46.26 -66.39
C ALA A 69 -121.63 -45.40 -65.09
N SER A 70 -121.48 -44.07 -65.14
CA SER A 70 -121.49 -43.12 -66.26
C SER A 70 -120.84 -41.76 -65.93
N ASN A 71 -120.16 -41.17 -66.92
CA ASN A 71 -120.13 -39.76 -67.35
C ASN A 71 -120.61 -38.63 -66.41
N THR A 72 -120.00 -37.45 -66.30
CA THR A 72 -118.75 -36.87 -66.86
C THR A 72 -118.57 -35.48 -66.23
N LEU A 73 -117.34 -35.09 -65.86
CA LEU A 73 -116.77 -33.76 -66.18
C LEU A 73 -115.28 -33.75 -65.81
N THR A 74 -114.44 -33.55 -66.83
CA THR A 74 -112.99 -33.80 -66.77
C THR A 74 -112.20 -32.66 -66.14
N LEU A 75 -111.52 -32.94 -65.02
CA LEU A 75 -110.24 -32.32 -64.67
C LEU A 75 -109.10 -33.26 -65.10
N ARG A 76 -107.99 -32.70 -65.60
CA ARG A 76 -106.86 -33.50 -66.09
C ARG A 76 -106.12 -34.18 -64.92
N GLN A 77 -106.28 -35.49 -64.78
CA GLN A 77 -105.22 -36.31 -64.18
C GLN A 77 -104.03 -36.37 -65.14
N LEU A 78 -102.82 -36.18 -64.61
CA LEU A 78 -101.56 -36.50 -65.27
C LEU A 78 -101.00 -37.77 -64.62
N PRO A 79 -101.04 -38.94 -65.28
CA PRO A 79 -100.35 -40.13 -64.79
C PRO A 79 -98.84 -40.01 -65.08
N GLY A 80 -97.99 -40.31 -64.11
CA GLY A 80 -96.54 -40.42 -64.29
C GLY A 80 -95.78 -39.08 -64.37
N GLY A 81 -96.14 -38.12 -63.51
CA GLY A 81 -95.37 -36.88 -63.34
C GLY A 81 -94.18 -37.04 -62.39
N ILE A 82 -93.07 -36.37 -62.68
CA ILE A 82 -91.98 -36.13 -61.72
C ILE A 82 -92.54 -35.24 -60.58
N LEU A 83 -92.11 -35.49 -59.33
CA LEU A 83 -92.53 -34.71 -58.16
C LEU A 83 -92.33 -33.19 -58.41
N PRO A 84 -93.33 -32.32 -58.13
CA PRO A 84 -93.24 -30.90 -58.43
C PRO A 84 -92.15 -30.17 -57.63
N LYS A 85 -91.58 -29.11 -58.21
CA LYS A 85 -90.60 -28.24 -57.53
C LYS A 85 -91.30 -27.42 -56.43
N LEU A 86 -90.56 -26.95 -55.42
CA LEU A 86 -91.13 -26.26 -54.25
C LEU A 86 -92.06 -25.09 -54.62
N GLN A 87 -91.70 -24.29 -55.63
CA GLN A 87 -92.57 -23.19 -56.09
C GLN A 87 -93.97 -23.68 -56.49
N GLN A 88 -94.08 -24.84 -57.13
CA GLN A 88 -95.36 -25.47 -57.51
C GLN A 88 -96.06 -26.09 -56.29
N LEU A 89 -95.32 -26.73 -55.37
CA LEU A 89 -95.88 -27.22 -54.11
C LEU A 89 -96.45 -26.09 -53.22
N LEU A 90 -95.92 -24.87 -53.36
CA LEU A 90 -96.37 -23.67 -52.66
C LEU A 90 -97.59 -23.00 -53.31
N THR A 91 -97.70 -22.98 -54.65
CA THR A 91 -98.76 -22.23 -55.35
C THR A 91 -99.89 -23.08 -55.91
N ASP A 92 -99.61 -24.31 -56.33
CA ASP A 92 -100.52 -25.08 -57.19
C ASP A 92 -101.31 -26.12 -56.38
N ALA A 93 -102.52 -26.47 -56.82
CA ALA A 93 -103.30 -27.55 -56.23
C ALA A 93 -102.78 -28.92 -56.73
N VAL A 94 -101.59 -29.31 -56.25
CA VAL A 94 -100.92 -30.58 -56.53
C VAL A 94 -101.13 -31.57 -55.38
N GLU A 95 -102.03 -32.52 -55.61
CA GLU A 95 -102.30 -33.70 -54.80
C GLU A 95 -102.15 -34.95 -55.67
N GLY A 96 -101.73 -36.07 -55.07
CA GLY A 96 -101.60 -37.36 -55.76
C GLY A 96 -100.29 -38.08 -55.48
N SER A 97 -100.06 -39.17 -56.21
CA SER A 97 -98.86 -40.01 -56.11
C SER A 97 -97.88 -39.71 -57.25
N TYR A 98 -96.62 -39.51 -56.90
CA TYR A 98 -95.54 -39.11 -57.81
C TYR A 98 -94.36 -40.07 -57.64
N THR A 99 -93.89 -40.67 -58.74
CA THR A 99 -92.74 -41.59 -58.71
C THR A 99 -91.44 -40.80 -58.56
N VAL A 100 -90.62 -41.15 -57.57
CA VAL A 100 -89.30 -40.51 -57.32
C VAL A 100 -88.15 -41.44 -57.71
N SER A 101 -88.30 -42.75 -57.51
CA SER A 101 -87.38 -43.78 -58.01
C SER A 101 -88.16 -44.99 -58.54
N SER A 102 -87.47 -46.01 -59.06
CA SER A 102 -88.10 -47.25 -59.55
C SER A 102 -88.97 -47.95 -58.49
N ASP A 103 -88.63 -47.78 -57.22
CA ASP A 103 -89.14 -48.57 -56.10
C ASP A 103 -89.70 -47.68 -54.96
N CYS A 104 -89.88 -46.37 -55.22
CA CYS A 104 -90.42 -45.42 -54.25
C CYS A 104 -91.35 -44.37 -54.89
N SER A 105 -92.58 -44.31 -54.40
CA SER A 105 -93.58 -43.30 -54.76
C SER A 105 -93.81 -42.33 -53.59
N VAL A 106 -94.12 -41.07 -53.90
CA VAL A 106 -94.37 -40.01 -52.92
C VAL A 106 -95.80 -39.53 -53.06
N ASN A 107 -96.55 -39.61 -51.97
CA ASN A 107 -97.96 -39.21 -51.87
C ASN A 107 -98.05 -37.81 -51.24
N LEU A 108 -98.69 -36.88 -51.96
CA LEU A 108 -98.97 -35.52 -51.52
C LEU A 108 -100.43 -35.40 -51.06
N GLY A 109 -100.63 -35.08 -49.79
CA GLY A 109 -101.96 -34.86 -49.18
C GLY A 109 -102.11 -33.45 -48.63
N LEU A 110 -103.11 -32.69 -49.10
CA LEU A 110 -103.35 -31.32 -48.66
C LEU A 110 -104.39 -31.25 -47.53
N SER A 111 -104.02 -30.62 -46.43
CA SER A 111 -104.88 -30.35 -45.28
C SER A 111 -104.78 -28.87 -44.89
N GLY A 112 -105.71 -28.05 -45.42
CA GLY A 112 -105.68 -26.60 -45.23
C GLY A 112 -104.48 -25.94 -45.91
N CYS A 113 -103.62 -25.29 -45.13
CA CYS A 113 -102.35 -24.72 -45.62
C CYS A 113 -101.19 -25.72 -45.66
N ARG A 114 -101.33 -26.90 -45.02
CA ARG A 114 -100.27 -27.89 -44.89
C ARG A 114 -100.42 -28.98 -45.95
N LEU A 115 -99.39 -29.17 -46.77
CA LEU A 115 -99.27 -30.26 -47.73
C LEU A 115 -98.30 -31.29 -47.16
N ASP A 116 -98.83 -32.38 -46.60
CA ASP A 116 -98.02 -33.49 -46.10
C ASP A 116 -97.44 -34.30 -47.27
N ILE A 117 -96.17 -34.68 -47.11
CA ILE A 117 -95.37 -35.46 -48.05
C ILE A 117 -95.04 -36.78 -47.35
N THR A 118 -95.50 -37.90 -47.93
CA THR A 118 -95.34 -39.26 -47.39
C THR A 118 -94.83 -40.19 -48.48
N SER A 119 -94.16 -41.29 -48.12
CA SER A 119 -93.62 -42.26 -49.09
C SER A 119 -94.38 -43.58 -49.08
N ASP A 120 -94.41 -44.28 -50.21
CA ASP A 120 -94.96 -45.62 -50.37
C ASP A 120 -93.96 -46.49 -51.15
N PRO A 121 -93.38 -47.55 -50.53
CA PRO A 121 -93.59 -47.95 -49.13
C PRO A 121 -93.04 -46.94 -48.11
N ASP A 122 -93.50 -47.05 -46.85
CA ASP A 122 -92.99 -46.21 -45.74
C ASP A 122 -91.45 -46.28 -45.68
N PHE A 123 -90.82 -45.14 -45.41
CA PHE A 123 -89.36 -44.97 -45.32
C PHE A 123 -88.54 -45.23 -46.61
N CYS A 124 -89.16 -45.42 -47.77
CA CYS A 124 -88.43 -45.54 -49.05
C CYS A 124 -87.77 -44.22 -49.51
N LEU A 125 -88.17 -43.10 -48.93
CA LEU A 125 -87.67 -41.76 -49.24
C LEU A 125 -86.71 -41.28 -48.16
N THR A 126 -85.50 -40.89 -48.56
CA THR A 126 -84.51 -40.25 -47.68
C THR A 126 -84.50 -38.72 -47.87
N VAL A 127 -83.92 -37.99 -46.91
CA VAL A 127 -84.00 -36.52 -46.86
C VAL A 127 -83.34 -35.87 -48.10
N ARG A 128 -82.18 -36.35 -48.57
CA ARG A 128 -81.46 -35.82 -49.74
C ARG A 128 -82.22 -36.00 -51.07
N PRO A 129 -82.75 -37.17 -51.45
CA PRO A 129 -83.61 -37.31 -52.63
C PRO A 129 -84.85 -36.40 -52.59
N LEU A 130 -85.50 -36.25 -51.43
CA LEU A 130 -86.64 -35.34 -51.29
C LEU A 130 -86.22 -33.88 -51.54
N LEU A 131 -85.19 -33.41 -50.85
CA LEU A 131 -84.71 -32.03 -50.98
C LEU A 131 -84.16 -31.75 -52.38
N SER A 132 -83.36 -32.62 -52.97
CA SER A 132 -82.80 -32.42 -54.32
C SER A 132 -83.88 -32.41 -55.42
N THR A 133 -84.97 -33.17 -55.24
CA THR A 133 -86.10 -33.16 -56.19
C THR A 133 -86.95 -31.89 -56.05
N VAL A 134 -87.25 -31.48 -54.82
CA VAL A 134 -88.12 -30.33 -54.53
C VAL A 134 -87.38 -28.98 -54.66
N LEU A 135 -86.09 -28.94 -54.36
CA LEU A 135 -85.18 -27.79 -54.43
C LEU A 135 -83.97 -28.08 -55.33
N PRO A 136 -84.14 -28.28 -56.65
CA PRO A 136 -83.07 -28.71 -57.55
C PRO A 136 -81.97 -27.67 -57.83
N ASN A 137 -82.07 -26.48 -57.23
CA ASN A 137 -81.03 -25.43 -57.28
C ASN A 137 -80.29 -25.28 -55.94
N LEU A 138 -80.64 -26.07 -54.92
CA LEU A 138 -79.94 -26.11 -53.63
C LEU A 138 -78.75 -27.06 -53.75
N SER A 139 -77.54 -26.56 -53.49
CA SER A 139 -76.38 -27.43 -53.36
C SER A 139 -76.51 -28.25 -52.08
N LEU A 140 -76.59 -29.58 -52.22
CA LEU A 140 -76.56 -30.53 -51.11
C LEU A 140 -75.25 -31.32 -51.07
N ASP A 141 -74.39 -31.16 -52.08
CA ASP A 141 -73.02 -31.70 -52.07
C ASP A 141 -72.19 -31.04 -50.96
N ASP A 142 -72.56 -29.82 -50.56
CA ASP A 142 -72.20 -29.13 -49.32
C ASP A 142 -72.30 -29.97 -48.02
N TYR A 143 -73.14 -31.02 -48.01
CA TYR A 143 -73.32 -31.96 -46.90
C TYR A 143 -72.84 -33.37 -47.29
N LYS A 144 -71.78 -33.44 -48.11
CA LYS A 144 -70.95 -34.62 -48.34
C LYS A 144 -69.52 -34.26 -47.94
N SER A 145 -69.02 -34.82 -46.84
CA SER A 145 -67.59 -34.83 -46.57
C SER A 145 -67.00 -36.16 -47.03
N GLY A 146 -65.68 -36.21 -47.25
CA GLY A 146 -64.97 -37.47 -47.49
C GLY A 146 -64.97 -38.41 -46.26
N VAL A 147 -65.49 -37.94 -45.12
CA VAL A 147 -65.36 -38.55 -43.80
C VAL A 147 -66.68 -39.20 -43.34
N ALA A 148 -67.83 -38.63 -43.71
CA ALA A 148 -69.17 -39.12 -43.38
C ALA A 148 -69.98 -39.43 -44.65
N SER A 149 -70.40 -40.69 -44.84
CA SER A 149 -71.25 -41.07 -45.96
C SER A 149 -72.67 -40.56 -45.79
N ASP A 150 -72.96 -39.44 -46.46
CA ASP A 150 -74.29 -38.87 -46.69
C ASP A 150 -75.18 -38.68 -45.44
N LEU A 151 -74.85 -37.68 -44.61
CA LEU A 151 -75.64 -37.27 -43.42
C LEU A 151 -77.13 -36.95 -43.70
N LEU A 152 -77.49 -36.73 -44.96
CA LEU A 152 -78.87 -36.46 -45.41
C LEU A 152 -79.54 -37.68 -46.09
N ASP A 153 -78.89 -38.85 -46.14
CA ASP A 153 -79.46 -40.08 -46.72
C ASP A 153 -80.17 -40.96 -45.67
N VAL A 154 -80.61 -40.35 -44.56
CA VAL A 154 -81.51 -40.99 -43.59
C VAL A 154 -82.97 -40.92 -44.02
N ALA A 155 -83.76 -41.91 -43.59
CA ALA A 155 -85.18 -42.00 -43.94
C ALA A 155 -85.98 -40.81 -43.39
N VAL A 156 -86.90 -40.30 -44.21
CA VAL A 156 -87.82 -39.23 -43.79
C VAL A 156 -88.82 -39.80 -42.79
N SER A 157 -88.88 -39.22 -41.59
CA SER A 157 -89.83 -39.57 -40.54
C SER A 157 -91.10 -38.71 -40.59
N SER A 158 -90.98 -37.46 -41.09
CA SER A 158 -92.12 -36.58 -41.39
C SER A 158 -91.69 -35.52 -42.38
N SER A 159 -92.56 -35.12 -43.30
CA SER A 159 -92.26 -33.99 -44.19
C SER A 159 -93.52 -33.29 -44.65
N TYR A 160 -93.49 -31.96 -44.71
CA TYR A 160 -94.62 -31.14 -45.13
C TYR A 160 -94.19 -29.79 -45.72
N VAL A 161 -95.02 -29.25 -46.60
CA VAL A 161 -94.94 -27.86 -47.08
C VAL A 161 -96.08 -27.08 -46.45
N ASP A 162 -95.75 -26.09 -45.62
CA ASP A 162 -96.66 -25.05 -45.18
C ASP A 162 -96.74 -23.94 -46.25
N ARG A 163 -97.92 -23.80 -46.86
CA ARG A 163 -98.21 -22.80 -47.89
C ARG A 163 -98.53 -21.43 -47.32
N CYS A 164 -98.97 -21.35 -46.07
CA CYS A 164 -99.23 -20.08 -45.38
C CYS A 164 -97.90 -19.39 -45.06
N ASP A 165 -96.98 -20.13 -44.43
CA ASP A 165 -95.66 -19.61 -44.02
C ASP A 165 -94.57 -19.77 -45.09
N LYS A 166 -94.90 -20.38 -46.23
CA LYS A 166 -94.00 -20.68 -47.36
C LYS A 166 -92.76 -21.47 -46.94
N LYS A 167 -92.96 -22.42 -46.03
CA LYS A 167 -91.93 -23.23 -45.39
C LYS A 167 -92.05 -24.70 -45.82
N LEU A 168 -90.96 -25.30 -46.26
CA LEU A 168 -90.78 -26.74 -46.31
C LEU A 168 -90.14 -27.18 -44.98
N SER A 169 -90.67 -28.23 -44.36
CA SER A 169 -90.06 -28.90 -43.21
C SER A 169 -89.90 -30.38 -43.54
N VAL A 170 -88.71 -30.94 -43.30
CA VAL A 170 -88.38 -32.34 -43.51
C VAL A 170 -87.60 -32.83 -42.29
N SER A 171 -88.19 -33.74 -41.52
CA SER A 171 -87.55 -34.43 -40.40
C SER A 171 -87.20 -35.87 -40.81
N GLY A 172 -86.04 -36.37 -40.40
CA GLY A 172 -85.60 -37.74 -40.64
C GLY A 172 -84.65 -38.23 -39.54
N GLY A 173 -84.27 -39.51 -39.59
CA GLY A 173 -83.35 -40.06 -38.59
C GLY A 173 -83.17 -41.57 -38.66
N THR A 174 -82.32 -42.10 -37.78
CA THR A 174 -82.02 -43.52 -37.65
C THR A 174 -81.54 -43.86 -36.24
N THR A 175 -81.91 -45.04 -35.75
CA THR A 175 -81.35 -45.61 -34.51
C THR A 175 -80.10 -46.46 -34.77
N GLN A 176 -79.67 -46.61 -36.02
CA GLN A 176 -78.39 -47.24 -36.35
C GLN A 176 -77.25 -46.22 -36.18
N PRO A 177 -76.07 -46.62 -35.66
CA PRO A 177 -74.97 -45.70 -35.45
C PRO A 177 -74.48 -45.08 -36.77
N ILE A 178 -74.34 -43.75 -36.81
CA ILE A 178 -73.70 -43.02 -37.92
C ILE A 178 -72.31 -42.60 -37.49
N THR A 179 -71.29 -43.13 -38.16
CA THR A 179 -69.90 -42.66 -38.00
C THR A 179 -69.69 -41.42 -38.87
N ILE A 180 -69.34 -40.30 -38.21
CA ILE A 180 -69.00 -39.02 -38.84
C ILE A 180 -67.50 -38.94 -39.10
N VAL A 181 -66.71 -39.41 -38.14
CA VAL A 181 -65.25 -39.52 -38.24
C VAL A 181 -64.83 -40.91 -37.80
N PRO A 182 -64.24 -41.75 -38.68
CA PRO A 182 -63.79 -43.09 -38.33
C PRO A 182 -62.95 -43.11 -37.05
N SER A 183 -63.33 -43.94 -36.09
CA SER A 183 -62.68 -44.11 -34.77
C SER A 183 -62.77 -42.92 -33.80
N VAL A 184 -63.38 -41.79 -34.17
CA VAL A 184 -63.42 -40.56 -33.36
C VAL A 184 -64.87 -40.19 -32.99
N VAL A 185 -65.77 -40.08 -33.98
CA VAL A 185 -67.18 -39.68 -33.73
C VAL A 185 -68.13 -40.67 -34.39
N THR A 186 -68.89 -41.39 -33.55
CA THR A 186 -70.03 -42.22 -33.96
C THR A 186 -71.25 -41.81 -33.14
N LEU A 187 -72.30 -41.35 -33.82
CA LEU A 187 -73.56 -40.93 -33.21
C LEU A 187 -74.58 -42.06 -33.22
N ASN A 188 -75.14 -42.36 -32.05
CA ASN A 188 -76.35 -43.13 -31.87
C ASN A 188 -77.58 -42.21 -31.97
N GLU A 189 -78.75 -42.78 -32.24
CA GLU A 189 -80.04 -42.05 -32.28
C GLU A 189 -80.02 -40.75 -33.12
N PHE A 190 -79.37 -40.79 -34.29
CA PHE A 190 -79.21 -39.63 -35.15
C PHE A 190 -80.54 -39.12 -35.72
N SER A 191 -80.75 -37.81 -35.66
CA SER A 191 -81.89 -37.10 -36.24
C SER A 191 -81.46 -35.88 -37.04
N VAL A 192 -82.23 -35.57 -38.08
CA VAL A 192 -82.09 -34.36 -38.92
C VAL A 192 -83.42 -33.65 -39.04
N ASP A 193 -83.44 -32.35 -38.76
CA ASP A 193 -84.57 -31.45 -38.92
C ASP A 193 -84.21 -30.32 -39.89
N VAL A 194 -84.65 -30.46 -41.14
CA VAL A 194 -84.48 -29.45 -42.19
C VAL A 194 -85.70 -28.53 -42.25
N THR A 195 -85.45 -27.23 -42.20
CA THR A 195 -86.41 -26.15 -42.48
C THR A 195 -85.90 -25.29 -43.64
N TYR A 196 -86.70 -25.14 -44.69
CA TYR A 196 -86.44 -24.18 -45.76
C TYR A 196 -87.59 -23.18 -45.88
N THR A 197 -87.32 -21.89 -45.72
CA THR A 197 -88.33 -20.83 -45.86
C THR A 197 -88.06 -20.03 -47.14
N PHE A 198 -88.99 -20.09 -48.10
CA PHE A 198 -88.81 -19.51 -49.42
C PHE A 198 -88.92 -17.96 -49.38
N PRO A 199 -87.98 -17.22 -50.01
CA PRO A 199 -86.88 -17.66 -50.87
C PRO A 199 -85.51 -17.75 -50.17
N SER A 200 -85.42 -17.43 -48.88
CA SER A 200 -84.22 -16.80 -48.30
C SER A 200 -83.54 -17.51 -47.13
N SER A 201 -83.99 -18.70 -46.70
CA SER A 201 -83.27 -19.46 -45.67
C SER A 201 -83.41 -20.97 -45.81
N PHE A 202 -82.28 -21.66 -45.67
CA PHE A 202 -82.17 -23.10 -45.43
C PHE A 202 -81.52 -23.26 -44.05
N ASN A 203 -82.07 -24.10 -43.19
CA ASN A 203 -81.47 -24.51 -41.93
C ASN A 203 -81.63 -26.02 -41.80
N ALA A 204 -80.57 -26.72 -41.40
CA ALA A 204 -80.57 -28.14 -41.11
C ALA A 204 -79.98 -28.33 -39.71
N LEU A 205 -80.84 -28.62 -38.74
CA LEU A 205 -80.39 -29.04 -37.41
C LEU A 205 -80.12 -30.53 -37.46
N LEU A 206 -78.88 -30.93 -37.17
CA LEU A 206 -78.49 -32.32 -37.03
C LEU A 206 -78.26 -32.60 -35.54
N SER A 207 -78.65 -33.77 -35.04
CA SER A 207 -78.48 -34.12 -33.63
C SER A 207 -78.31 -35.62 -33.43
N GLY A 208 -77.76 -36.02 -32.29
CA GLY A 208 -77.64 -37.43 -31.89
C GLY A 208 -77.05 -37.57 -30.49
N VAL A 209 -76.83 -38.83 -30.08
CA VAL A 209 -76.16 -39.18 -28.82
C VAL A 209 -74.76 -39.69 -29.14
N TRP A 210 -73.73 -39.08 -28.54
CA TRP A 210 -72.34 -39.49 -28.69
C TRP A 210 -71.79 -39.98 -27.35
N SER A 211 -71.19 -41.18 -27.32
CA SER A 211 -70.63 -41.76 -26.11
C SER A 211 -69.10 -41.57 -26.08
N ILE A 212 -68.59 -40.91 -25.04
CA ILE A 212 -67.15 -40.90 -24.72
C ILE A 212 -66.93 -41.84 -23.54
N GLY A 213 -66.37 -43.01 -23.80
CA GLY A 213 -66.28 -44.09 -22.81
C GLY A 213 -67.67 -44.63 -22.46
N ASP A 214 -68.08 -44.45 -21.20
CA ASP A 214 -69.42 -44.79 -20.69
C ASP A 214 -70.25 -43.54 -20.30
N VAL A 215 -69.88 -42.37 -20.85
CA VAL A 215 -70.57 -41.10 -20.65
C VAL A 215 -71.24 -40.67 -21.96
N ASP A 216 -72.58 -40.58 -21.96
CA ASP A 216 -73.38 -40.19 -23.13
C ASP A 216 -73.59 -38.67 -23.16
N PHE A 217 -73.36 -38.06 -24.32
CA PHE A 217 -73.57 -36.65 -24.62
C PHE A 217 -74.67 -36.48 -25.65
N THR A 218 -75.62 -35.59 -25.39
CA THR A 218 -76.56 -35.14 -26.44
C THR A 218 -75.90 -34.02 -27.23
N VAL A 219 -75.63 -34.27 -28.51
CA VAL A 219 -74.89 -33.36 -29.40
C VAL A 219 -75.76 -32.84 -30.54
N THR A 220 -75.54 -31.58 -30.91
CA THR A 220 -76.01 -30.92 -32.13
C THR A 220 -74.84 -30.73 -33.08
N ILE A 221 -75.04 -30.92 -34.39
CA ILE A 221 -74.03 -30.65 -35.42
C ILE A 221 -74.44 -29.41 -36.22
N GLU A 222 -73.55 -28.43 -36.30
CA GLU A 222 -73.66 -27.25 -37.14
C GLU A 222 -72.60 -27.29 -38.26
N LYS A 223 -72.98 -26.91 -39.48
CA LYS A 223 -72.05 -26.78 -40.60
C LYS A 223 -71.47 -25.35 -40.64
N PHE A 224 -70.18 -25.23 -40.92
CA PHE A 224 -69.54 -23.98 -41.35
C PHE A 224 -68.84 -24.16 -42.72
N ASP A 225 -68.15 -23.12 -43.22
CA ASP A 225 -67.63 -23.09 -44.59
C ASP A 225 -66.60 -24.20 -44.89
N ASP A 226 -65.73 -24.51 -43.92
CA ASP A 226 -64.61 -25.46 -44.06
C ASP A 226 -64.77 -26.75 -43.23
N GLY A 227 -65.95 -27.03 -42.66
CA GLY A 227 -66.12 -28.18 -41.76
C GLY A 227 -67.45 -28.30 -41.01
N PHE A 228 -67.43 -29.10 -39.94
CA PHE A 228 -68.56 -29.33 -39.02
C PHE A 228 -68.15 -29.10 -37.56
N THR A 229 -69.01 -28.46 -36.78
CA THR A 229 -68.87 -28.37 -35.32
C THR A 229 -69.95 -29.21 -34.66
N LEU A 230 -69.57 -30.12 -33.78
CA LEU A 230 -70.48 -30.77 -32.83
C LEU A 230 -70.39 -30.02 -31.51
N SER A 231 -71.54 -29.76 -30.88
CA SER A 231 -71.63 -29.15 -29.55
C SER A 231 -72.67 -29.90 -28.73
N GLY A 232 -72.41 -30.14 -27.44
CA GLY A 232 -73.31 -30.94 -26.63
C GLY A 232 -73.06 -30.90 -25.13
N THR A 233 -73.97 -31.53 -24.39
CA THR A 233 -73.95 -31.64 -22.93
C THR A 233 -74.24 -33.06 -22.49
N VAL A 234 -73.78 -33.45 -21.31
CA VAL A 234 -73.98 -34.81 -20.79
C VAL A 234 -75.47 -35.13 -20.59
N ALA A 235 -75.90 -36.30 -21.08
CA ALA A 235 -77.30 -36.74 -21.05
C ALA A 235 -77.78 -37.12 -19.63
N GLU A 236 -76.88 -37.65 -18.79
CA GLU A 236 -77.15 -37.94 -17.38
C GLU A 236 -76.06 -37.31 -16.49
N THR A 237 -76.43 -36.32 -15.68
CA THR A 237 -75.48 -35.50 -14.89
C THR A 237 -75.04 -36.12 -13.57
N THR A 238 -75.59 -37.26 -13.16
CA THR A 238 -75.34 -37.85 -11.84
C THR A 238 -74.30 -38.97 -11.87
N GLY A 239 -73.21 -38.79 -11.14
CA GLY A 239 -72.20 -39.85 -10.91
C GLY A 239 -71.16 -39.99 -12.01
N VAL A 240 -70.95 -38.97 -12.85
CA VAL A 240 -69.80 -38.90 -13.75
C VAL A 240 -68.55 -38.53 -12.94
N THR A 241 -67.46 -39.24 -13.20
CA THR A 241 -66.16 -39.04 -12.56
C THR A 241 -65.05 -38.97 -13.61
N THR A 242 -63.94 -38.32 -13.28
CA THR A 242 -62.83 -38.11 -14.23
C THR A 242 -62.21 -39.43 -14.73
N ASP A 243 -62.15 -40.50 -13.93
CA ASP A 243 -61.66 -41.81 -14.36
C ASP A 243 -62.52 -42.44 -15.48
N ARG A 244 -63.83 -42.20 -15.44
CA ARG A 244 -64.77 -42.58 -16.51
C ARG A 244 -64.49 -41.81 -17.80
N LEU A 245 -64.25 -40.50 -17.69
CA LEU A 245 -63.86 -39.65 -18.82
C LEU A 245 -62.49 -40.03 -19.40
N ILE A 246 -61.46 -40.26 -18.56
CA ILE A 246 -60.13 -40.70 -18.97
C ILE A 246 -60.23 -42.00 -19.79
N SER A 247 -60.98 -43.00 -19.29
CA SER A 247 -61.15 -44.27 -20.01
C SER A 247 -61.81 -44.12 -21.38
N GLY A 248 -62.64 -43.08 -21.58
CA GLY A 248 -63.21 -42.74 -22.88
C GLY A 248 -62.23 -41.97 -23.77
N LEU A 249 -61.53 -40.99 -23.21
CA LEU A 249 -60.60 -40.13 -23.95
C LEU A 249 -59.33 -40.87 -24.39
N SER A 250 -58.92 -41.92 -23.67
CA SER A 250 -57.79 -42.79 -24.05
C SER A 250 -57.96 -43.51 -25.39
N SER A 251 -59.15 -43.50 -26.03
CA SER A 251 -59.29 -43.99 -27.41
C SER A 251 -58.85 -42.99 -28.49
N PHE A 252 -58.66 -41.71 -28.13
CA PHE A 252 -58.36 -40.64 -29.09
C PHE A 252 -56.86 -40.30 -29.18
N VAL A 253 -56.11 -40.50 -28.09
CA VAL A 253 -54.65 -40.30 -28.04
C VAL A 253 -53.94 -41.64 -27.80
N PRO A 254 -52.99 -42.06 -28.67
CA PRO A 254 -52.26 -43.31 -28.49
C PRO A 254 -51.16 -43.18 -27.43
N GLY A 255 -51.47 -43.48 -26.17
CA GLY A 255 -50.49 -43.45 -25.08
C GLY A 255 -51.10 -43.54 -23.69
N ASN A 256 -50.30 -43.24 -22.67
CA ASN A 256 -50.79 -43.00 -21.30
C ASN A 256 -50.98 -41.50 -21.01
N ASP A 257 -50.59 -40.63 -21.94
CA ASP A 257 -50.53 -39.16 -21.89
C ASP A 257 -51.73 -38.52 -21.18
N ILE A 258 -52.94 -38.98 -21.47
CA ILE A 258 -54.17 -38.51 -20.84
C ILE A 258 -54.21 -38.87 -19.35
N SER A 259 -53.94 -40.13 -19.01
CA SER A 259 -53.86 -40.56 -17.61
C SER A 259 -52.71 -39.87 -16.87
N GLU A 260 -51.61 -39.55 -17.55
CA GLU A 260 -50.46 -38.86 -16.96
C GLU A 260 -50.79 -37.39 -16.64
N LEU A 261 -51.45 -36.63 -17.53
CA LEU A 261 -51.86 -35.25 -17.21
C LEU A 261 -52.99 -35.17 -16.17
N PHE A 262 -53.94 -36.11 -16.17
CA PHE A 262 -54.94 -36.18 -15.09
C PHE A 262 -54.30 -36.50 -13.75
N HIS A 263 -53.34 -37.43 -13.69
CA HIS A 263 -52.58 -37.71 -12.47
C HIS A 263 -51.74 -36.50 -12.03
N LEU A 264 -51.10 -35.79 -12.97
CA LEU A 264 -50.26 -34.61 -12.74
C LEU A 264 -51.02 -33.44 -12.09
N LEU A 265 -52.30 -33.26 -12.44
CA LEU A 265 -53.19 -32.28 -11.81
C LEU A 265 -53.98 -32.84 -10.61
N LYS A 266 -53.62 -34.04 -10.13
CA LYS A 266 -54.32 -34.82 -9.09
C LYS A 266 -55.83 -35.01 -9.38
N LEU A 267 -56.20 -35.03 -10.66
CA LEU A 267 -57.58 -35.14 -11.12
C LEU A 267 -58.10 -36.58 -11.19
N ASP A 268 -57.56 -37.52 -10.43
CA ASP A 268 -57.93 -38.94 -10.46
C ASP A 268 -59.27 -39.22 -9.75
N SER A 269 -60.24 -39.80 -10.47
CA SER A 269 -61.52 -40.30 -9.91
C SER A 269 -62.39 -39.26 -9.18
N ILE A 270 -62.42 -38.01 -9.64
CA ILE A 270 -63.17 -36.89 -9.04
C ILE A 270 -64.56 -36.76 -9.66
N SER A 271 -65.56 -36.41 -8.84
CA SER A 271 -66.90 -36.04 -9.32
C SER A 271 -66.89 -34.75 -10.14
N VAL A 272 -67.40 -34.81 -11.36
CA VAL A 272 -67.50 -33.68 -12.30
C VAL A 272 -68.94 -33.25 -12.52
N THR A 273 -69.15 -31.97 -12.85
CA THR A 273 -70.48 -31.38 -13.12
C THR A 273 -70.39 -30.36 -14.26
N ASP A 274 -71.54 -29.97 -14.81
CA ASP A 274 -71.65 -29.00 -15.92
C ASP A 274 -70.76 -29.36 -17.13
N ILE A 275 -70.72 -30.64 -17.52
CA ILE A 275 -69.85 -31.13 -18.61
C ILE A 275 -70.41 -30.71 -19.97
N ASN A 276 -69.66 -29.87 -20.67
CA ASN A 276 -69.90 -29.44 -22.04
C ASN A 276 -68.84 -30.08 -22.96
N VAL A 277 -69.23 -30.45 -24.18
CA VAL A 277 -68.32 -30.95 -25.21
C VAL A 277 -68.49 -30.16 -26.50
N MET A 278 -67.36 -29.86 -27.15
CA MET A 278 -67.32 -29.31 -28.50
C MET A 278 -66.32 -30.13 -29.34
N VAL A 279 -66.62 -30.40 -30.60
CA VAL A 279 -65.70 -31.04 -31.54
C VAL A 279 -65.77 -30.32 -32.88
N MET A 280 -64.67 -29.74 -33.33
CA MET A 280 -64.55 -29.19 -34.68
C MET A 280 -63.87 -30.21 -35.58
N ILE A 281 -64.42 -30.43 -36.77
CA ILE A 281 -63.91 -31.38 -37.78
C ILE A 281 -63.63 -30.58 -39.05
N LEU A 282 -62.40 -30.67 -39.56
CA LEU A 282 -61.87 -29.92 -40.69
C LEU A 282 -61.27 -30.85 -41.75
N ASP A 283 -61.09 -30.35 -42.97
CA ASP A 283 -60.35 -31.04 -44.04
C ASP A 283 -58.83 -31.09 -43.72
N GLY A 284 -58.45 -31.96 -42.79
CA GLY A 284 -57.06 -32.17 -42.33
C GLY A 284 -56.90 -32.51 -40.85
N GLY A 285 -57.99 -32.66 -40.09
CA GLY A 285 -57.93 -32.96 -38.66
C GLY A 285 -59.23 -32.77 -37.91
N TYR A 286 -59.17 -32.90 -36.58
CA TYR A 286 -60.24 -32.54 -35.66
C TYR A 286 -59.66 -31.89 -34.41
N SER A 287 -60.45 -31.07 -33.72
CA SER A 287 -60.19 -30.67 -32.34
C SER A 287 -61.40 -30.98 -31.46
N LEU A 288 -61.13 -31.30 -30.21
CA LEU A 288 -62.09 -31.67 -29.17
C LEU A 288 -61.80 -30.80 -27.95
N GLU A 289 -62.82 -30.08 -27.50
CA GLU A 289 -62.84 -29.31 -26.27
C GLU A 289 -63.83 -29.94 -25.28
N LEU A 290 -63.40 -30.15 -24.04
CA LEU A 290 -64.25 -30.55 -22.93
C LEU A 290 -64.11 -29.54 -21.80
N ASP A 291 -65.22 -28.97 -21.38
CA ASP A 291 -65.32 -28.04 -20.25
C ASP A 291 -66.15 -28.68 -19.13
N PHE A 292 -65.66 -28.67 -17.89
CA PHE A 292 -66.40 -29.19 -16.73
C PHE A 292 -65.91 -28.61 -15.40
N LYS A 293 -66.78 -28.62 -14.39
CA LYS A 293 -66.45 -28.22 -13.02
C LYS A 293 -66.07 -29.41 -12.15
N THR A 294 -65.11 -29.21 -11.25
CA THR A 294 -64.69 -30.19 -10.25
C THR A 294 -64.93 -29.68 -8.82
N ASN A 295 -64.89 -30.58 -7.84
CA ASN A 295 -64.93 -30.20 -6.43
C ASN A 295 -63.54 -29.91 -5.83
N ILE A 296 -62.45 -30.08 -6.58
CA ILE A 296 -61.10 -29.68 -6.17
C ILE A 296 -60.98 -28.18 -6.40
N LEU A 297 -60.75 -27.44 -5.31
CA LEU A 297 -60.56 -25.98 -5.30
C LEU A 297 -61.70 -25.17 -5.97
N ASP A 298 -62.90 -25.74 -6.12
CA ASP A 298 -64.03 -25.17 -6.89
C ASP A 298 -63.63 -24.79 -8.33
N SER A 299 -62.90 -25.68 -8.99
CA SER A 299 -62.23 -25.40 -10.27
C SER A 299 -63.10 -25.65 -11.50
N GLN A 300 -62.81 -24.87 -12.56
CA GLN A 300 -63.28 -25.10 -13.92
C GLN A 300 -62.12 -25.71 -14.72
N VAL A 301 -62.31 -26.90 -15.26
CA VAL A 301 -61.31 -27.61 -16.08
C VAL A 301 -61.73 -27.53 -17.55
N PHE A 302 -60.73 -27.25 -18.39
CA PHE A 302 -60.82 -27.20 -19.83
C PHE A 302 -59.80 -28.19 -20.39
N LEU A 303 -60.23 -29.10 -21.24
CA LEU A 303 -59.39 -30.09 -21.88
C LEU A 303 -59.45 -29.89 -23.37
N PHE A 304 -58.30 -29.75 -24.01
CA PHE A 304 -58.16 -29.58 -25.44
C PHE A 304 -57.35 -30.74 -26.01
N LEU A 305 -57.88 -31.30 -27.10
CA LEU A 305 -57.25 -32.34 -27.88
C LEU A 305 -57.37 -31.93 -29.34
N SER A 306 -56.24 -31.66 -30.01
CA SER A 306 -56.23 -31.46 -31.46
C SER A 306 -55.46 -32.59 -32.16
N SER A 307 -55.90 -32.95 -33.36
CA SER A 307 -55.14 -33.78 -34.28
C SER A 307 -54.96 -33.05 -35.59
N ALA A 308 -53.73 -32.96 -36.10
CA ALA A 308 -53.42 -32.40 -37.40
C ALA A 308 -52.63 -33.40 -38.24
N ASP A 309 -53.13 -33.73 -39.43
CA ASP A 309 -52.42 -34.53 -40.42
C ASP A 309 -51.29 -33.72 -41.06
N ALA A 310 -50.07 -34.26 -41.01
CA ALA A 310 -48.89 -33.68 -41.63
C ALA A 310 -48.76 -34.11 -43.10
N ASP A 311 -48.05 -33.29 -43.91
CA ASP A 311 -47.79 -33.54 -45.34
C ASP A 311 -47.09 -34.90 -45.63
N ASP A 312 -46.47 -35.54 -44.64
CA ASP A 312 -45.83 -36.85 -44.76
C ASP A 312 -46.77 -38.04 -44.50
N GLY A 313 -48.03 -37.78 -44.14
CA GLY A 313 -49.05 -38.78 -43.82
C GLY A 313 -49.02 -39.30 -42.38
N SER A 314 -48.30 -38.63 -41.47
CA SER A 314 -48.42 -38.84 -40.03
C SER A 314 -49.44 -37.88 -39.40
N THR A 315 -50.21 -38.36 -38.42
CA THR A 315 -51.11 -37.50 -37.63
C THR A 315 -50.39 -37.09 -36.35
N SER A 316 -50.22 -35.77 -36.17
CA SER A 316 -49.76 -35.19 -34.90
C SER A 316 -50.93 -34.99 -33.96
N TYR A 317 -50.74 -35.24 -32.67
CA TYR A 317 -51.73 -35.01 -31.62
C TYR A 317 -51.18 -33.98 -30.63
N SER A 318 -51.96 -32.97 -30.29
CA SER A 318 -51.70 -32.09 -29.15
C SER A 318 -52.75 -32.37 -28.06
N PHE A 319 -52.30 -32.48 -26.81
CA PHE A 319 -53.18 -32.72 -25.68
C PHE A 319 -52.78 -31.84 -24.51
N SER A 320 -53.72 -30.99 -24.09
CA SER A 320 -53.54 -30.06 -22.98
C SER A 320 -54.77 -30.03 -22.08
N MET A 321 -54.54 -29.71 -20.81
CA MET A 321 -55.57 -29.59 -19.79
C MET A 321 -55.29 -28.38 -18.92
N GLY A 322 -56.15 -27.38 -19.06
CA GLY A 322 -56.19 -26.19 -18.23
C GLY A 322 -57.14 -26.36 -17.05
N MET A 323 -56.77 -25.88 -15.86
CA MET A 323 -57.63 -25.76 -14.70
C MET A 323 -57.61 -24.32 -14.19
N SER A 324 -58.76 -23.66 -14.15
CA SER A 324 -58.94 -22.33 -13.56
C SER A 324 -59.54 -22.44 -12.15
N VAL A 325 -58.94 -21.72 -11.21
CA VAL A 325 -59.27 -21.72 -9.78
C VAL A 325 -59.49 -20.28 -9.31
N LYS A 326 -60.56 -20.04 -8.54
CA LYS A 326 -60.89 -18.71 -8.00
C LYS A 326 -60.71 -18.67 -6.49
N SER A 327 -60.05 -17.62 -6.00
CA SER A 327 -59.88 -17.32 -4.57
C SER A 327 -59.24 -18.46 -3.74
N VAL A 328 -58.06 -18.93 -4.13
CA VAL A 328 -57.31 -20.01 -3.46
C VAL A 328 -56.14 -19.47 -2.63
N ARG A 329 -55.70 -20.16 -1.57
CA ARG A 329 -54.42 -19.83 -0.91
C ARG A 329 -53.28 -20.48 -1.66
N LEU A 330 -52.15 -19.80 -1.84
CA LEU A 330 -50.99 -20.37 -2.53
C LEU A 330 -50.47 -21.66 -1.85
N GLY A 331 -50.51 -21.74 -0.52
CA GLY A 331 -50.15 -22.95 0.21
C GLY A 331 -51.15 -24.11 0.01
N ASP A 332 -52.45 -23.81 -0.16
CA ASP A 332 -53.45 -24.82 -0.51
C ASP A 332 -53.29 -25.25 -1.97
N LEU A 333 -52.98 -24.34 -2.89
CA LEU A 333 -52.73 -24.62 -4.31
C LEU A 333 -51.49 -25.51 -4.52
N ILE A 334 -50.37 -25.20 -3.86
CA ILE A 334 -49.14 -26.01 -3.93
C ILE A 334 -49.38 -27.39 -3.30
N ARG A 335 -50.02 -27.46 -2.12
CA ARG A 335 -50.32 -28.74 -1.47
C ARG A 335 -51.27 -29.60 -2.30
N ASP A 336 -52.43 -29.05 -2.65
CA ASP A 336 -53.55 -29.81 -3.20
C ASP A 336 -53.40 -30.10 -4.71
N VAL A 337 -52.38 -29.55 -5.39
CA VAL A 337 -52.09 -29.87 -6.81
C VAL A 337 -50.64 -30.28 -7.07
N VAL A 338 -49.64 -29.69 -6.42
CA VAL A 338 -48.21 -29.93 -6.74
C VAL A 338 -47.58 -31.03 -5.86
N ASP A 339 -47.42 -30.79 -4.56
CA ASP A 339 -46.83 -31.75 -3.61
C ASP A 339 -47.44 -31.59 -2.22
N ASP A 340 -47.99 -32.67 -1.68
CA ASP A 340 -48.63 -32.72 -0.36
C ASP A 340 -47.67 -32.36 0.80
N ASN A 341 -46.35 -32.49 0.58
CA ASN A 341 -45.31 -32.37 1.59
C ASN A 341 -44.66 -30.97 1.66
N VAL A 342 -44.85 -30.12 0.64
CA VAL A 342 -44.14 -28.84 0.54
C VAL A 342 -44.95 -27.71 1.17
N VAL A 343 -44.37 -27.12 2.21
CA VAL A 343 -44.85 -25.88 2.82
C VAL A 343 -43.83 -24.78 2.52
N VAL A 344 -44.18 -23.85 1.64
CA VAL A 344 -43.36 -22.65 1.39
C VAL A 344 -43.69 -21.61 2.46
N PRO A 345 -42.91 -21.48 3.56
CA PRO A 345 -43.43 -20.91 4.81
C PRO A 345 -43.68 -19.41 4.75
N ILE A 346 -43.14 -18.74 3.73
CA ILE A 346 -43.11 -17.28 3.59
C ILE A 346 -44.23 -16.73 2.69
N ILE A 347 -44.87 -17.59 1.86
CA ILE A 347 -45.94 -17.20 0.93
C ILE A 347 -47.19 -18.09 0.98
N SER A 348 -47.20 -19.16 1.79
CA SER A 348 -48.34 -20.11 1.86
C SER A 348 -49.68 -19.47 2.24
N ASP A 349 -49.68 -18.44 3.09
CA ASP A 349 -50.90 -17.73 3.54
C ASP A 349 -51.46 -16.72 2.52
N LEU A 350 -50.78 -16.52 1.38
CA LEU A 350 -51.20 -15.60 0.34
C LEU A 350 -52.51 -16.06 -0.33
N VAL A 351 -53.56 -15.26 -0.25
CA VAL A 351 -54.80 -15.49 -1.02
C VAL A 351 -54.64 -14.93 -2.43
N ILE A 352 -54.78 -15.81 -3.41
CA ILE A 352 -54.73 -15.56 -4.84
C ILE A 352 -56.16 -15.45 -5.37
N PRO A 353 -56.60 -14.30 -5.91
CA PRO A 353 -57.95 -14.13 -6.44
C PRO A 353 -58.24 -15.02 -7.66
N GLU A 354 -57.25 -15.29 -8.51
CA GLU A 354 -57.39 -16.17 -9.67
C GLU A 354 -56.05 -16.86 -10.01
N ALA A 355 -56.10 -18.18 -10.19
CA ALA A 355 -55.01 -19.01 -10.65
C ALA A 355 -55.47 -19.88 -11.84
N ALA A 356 -54.53 -20.18 -12.73
CA ALA A 356 -54.72 -21.09 -13.86
C ALA A 356 -53.52 -22.03 -13.94
N LEU A 357 -53.78 -23.32 -14.09
CA LEU A 357 -52.79 -24.37 -14.18
C LEU A 357 -52.93 -25.01 -15.55
N LEU A 358 -51.84 -25.22 -16.29
CA LEU A 358 -51.88 -25.86 -17.59
C LEU A 358 -50.90 -27.04 -17.59
N GLY A 359 -51.44 -28.24 -17.79
CA GLY A 359 -50.67 -29.44 -18.14
C GLY A 359 -50.72 -29.65 -19.65
N THR A 360 -49.61 -29.99 -20.29
CA THR A 360 -49.57 -30.27 -21.74
C THR A 360 -48.43 -31.23 -22.11
N THR A 361 -48.65 -32.15 -23.06
CA THR A 361 -47.58 -33.05 -23.53
C THR A 361 -46.76 -32.48 -24.69
N THR A 362 -47.28 -31.47 -25.37
CA THR A 362 -46.64 -30.75 -26.49
C THR A 362 -46.89 -29.24 -26.37
N THR A 363 -46.36 -28.42 -27.29
CA THR A 363 -46.62 -26.97 -27.28
C THR A 363 -48.13 -26.71 -27.41
N PRO A 364 -48.76 -26.02 -26.43
CA PRO A 364 -50.20 -25.84 -26.41
C PRO A 364 -50.69 -24.84 -27.48
N GLU A 365 -51.89 -25.06 -28.01
CA GLU A 365 -52.57 -24.07 -28.86
C GLU A 365 -53.04 -22.85 -28.04
N LEU A 366 -53.06 -21.66 -28.65
CA LEU A 366 -53.32 -20.37 -28.00
C LEU A 366 -54.74 -19.86 -28.28
N ASP A 367 -55.76 -20.45 -27.64
CA ASP A 367 -57.13 -19.89 -27.61
C ASP A 367 -57.97 -20.35 -26.39
N TYR A 368 -57.37 -20.39 -25.20
CA TYR A 368 -58.10 -20.77 -23.98
C TYR A 368 -59.12 -19.69 -23.57
N PRO A 369 -60.34 -20.06 -23.13
CA PRO A 369 -61.37 -19.10 -22.70
C PRO A 369 -61.02 -18.35 -21.40
N VAL A 370 -60.00 -18.80 -20.66
CA VAL A 370 -59.46 -18.12 -19.47
C VAL A 370 -58.15 -17.44 -19.84
N PRO A 371 -58.03 -16.10 -19.76
CA PRO A 371 -56.83 -15.37 -20.17
C PRO A 371 -55.54 -15.90 -19.53
N LEU A 372 -55.56 -16.23 -18.24
CA LEU A 372 -54.39 -16.78 -17.53
C LEU A 372 -53.92 -18.13 -18.10
N LEU A 373 -54.77 -18.96 -18.70
CA LEU A 373 -54.31 -20.19 -19.36
C LEU A 373 -53.49 -19.88 -20.62
N ASN A 374 -53.83 -18.82 -21.37
CA ASN A 374 -53.02 -18.35 -22.49
C ASN A 374 -51.65 -17.82 -22.02
N GLU A 375 -51.60 -17.15 -20.86
CA GLU A 375 -50.34 -16.74 -20.23
C GLU A 375 -49.46 -17.96 -19.91
N VAL A 376 -50.00 -19.03 -19.28
CA VAL A 376 -49.21 -20.26 -19.05
C VAL A 376 -48.78 -20.91 -20.37
N ALA A 377 -49.68 -20.96 -21.36
CA ALA A 377 -49.43 -21.56 -22.66
C ALA A 377 -48.27 -20.89 -23.41
N SER A 378 -48.06 -19.58 -23.21
CA SER A 378 -46.95 -18.85 -23.82
C SER A 378 -45.56 -19.20 -23.27
N GLU A 379 -45.49 -19.74 -22.05
CA GLU A 379 -44.24 -20.08 -21.34
C GLU A 379 -43.95 -21.60 -21.30
N LEU A 380 -44.91 -22.46 -21.69
CA LEU A 380 -44.78 -23.92 -21.67
C LEU A 380 -44.49 -24.51 -23.06
N SER A 381 -43.53 -25.44 -23.12
CA SER A 381 -43.32 -26.33 -24.28
C SER A 381 -43.81 -27.77 -24.02
N SER A 382 -43.81 -28.20 -22.76
CA SER A 382 -44.39 -29.45 -22.24
C SER A 382 -44.37 -29.41 -20.70
N GLY A 383 -45.14 -30.26 -20.03
CA GLY A 383 -45.17 -30.37 -18.56
C GLY A 383 -46.30 -29.57 -17.90
N LEU A 384 -46.09 -29.17 -16.64
CA LEU A 384 -47.04 -28.39 -15.83
C LEU A 384 -46.48 -26.98 -15.58
N GLY A 385 -47.31 -25.97 -15.79
CA GLY A 385 -47.07 -24.59 -15.36
C GLY A 385 -48.30 -24.01 -14.66
N ILE A 386 -48.09 -23.01 -13.81
CA ILE A 386 -49.17 -22.31 -13.11
C ILE A 386 -49.00 -20.81 -13.31
N ALA A 387 -50.00 -20.10 -13.84
CA ALA A 387 -50.06 -18.64 -13.79
C ALA A 387 -51.07 -18.20 -12.74
N PHE A 388 -50.78 -17.12 -12.03
CA PHE A 388 -51.72 -16.56 -11.05
C PHE A 388 -51.58 -15.06 -10.92
N THR A 389 -52.68 -14.40 -10.54
CA THR A 389 -52.67 -12.97 -10.24
C THR A 389 -52.48 -12.75 -8.75
N MET A 390 -51.64 -11.78 -8.39
CA MET A 390 -51.47 -11.34 -7.00
C MET A 390 -52.08 -9.95 -6.80
N LYS A 391 -52.46 -9.67 -5.54
CA LYS A 391 -52.94 -8.35 -5.10
C LYS A 391 -52.19 -7.86 -3.86
N LEU A 392 -51.75 -6.60 -3.89
CA LEU A 392 -51.15 -5.94 -2.73
C LEU A 392 -52.19 -5.66 -1.66
N SER A 393 -53.36 -5.16 -2.06
CA SER A 393 -54.56 -4.96 -1.25
C SER A 393 -55.81 -5.24 -2.10
N GLU A 394 -57.02 -5.20 -1.52
CA GLU A 394 -58.27 -5.57 -2.23
C GLU A 394 -58.41 -4.85 -3.59
N ASP A 395 -57.99 -3.58 -3.65
CA ASP A 395 -58.12 -2.67 -4.80
C ASP A 395 -56.81 -2.48 -5.62
N VAL A 396 -55.68 -3.07 -5.22
CA VAL A 396 -54.37 -2.83 -5.88
C VAL A 396 -53.81 -4.15 -6.43
N PRO A 397 -53.74 -4.32 -7.77
CA PRO A 397 -53.05 -5.45 -8.38
C PRO A 397 -51.56 -5.41 -8.05
N PHE A 398 -50.92 -6.59 -7.99
CA PHE A 398 -49.48 -6.73 -7.81
C PHE A 398 -48.78 -7.21 -9.09
N GLY A 399 -49.51 -7.93 -9.95
CA GLY A 399 -49.01 -8.49 -11.20
C GLY A 399 -49.51 -9.92 -11.45
N THR A 400 -49.21 -10.43 -12.64
CA THR A 400 -49.36 -11.83 -13.03
C THR A 400 -48.02 -12.54 -12.90
N PHE A 401 -48.02 -13.73 -12.32
CA PHE A 401 -46.81 -14.52 -12.05
C PHE A 401 -46.96 -15.91 -12.66
N PHE A 402 -45.90 -16.38 -13.33
CA PHE A 402 -45.73 -17.78 -13.71
C PHE A 402 -44.91 -18.50 -12.66
N LEU A 403 -45.40 -19.64 -12.17
CA LEU A 403 -44.71 -20.58 -11.31
C LEU A 403 -44.30 -21.80 -12.14
N GLY A 404 -42.99 -21.94 -12.32
CA GLY A 404 -42.33 -23.14 -12.84
C GLY A 404 -41.68 -23.97 -11.73
N PHE A 405 -41.46 -25.25 -12.00
CA PHE A 405 -40.90 -26.22 -11.07
C PHE A 405 -39.62 -26.84 -11.64
N ASP A 406 -38.52 -26.74 -10.90
CA ASP A 406 -37.25 -27.42 -11.23
C ASP A 406 -36.74 -28.19 -10.01
N GLY A 407 -37.14 -29.47 -9.92
CA GLY A 407 -36.83 -30.34 -8.79
C GLY A 407 -37.29 -29.75 -7.45
N ASN A 408 -36.34 -29.27 -6.64
CA ASN A 408 -36.58 -28.73 -5.31
C ASN A 408 -36.77 -27.19 -5.30
N ARG A 409 -36.83 -26.56 -6.48
CA ARG A 409 -36.90 -25.10 -6.68
C ARG A 409 -38.21 -24.67 -7.29
N TYR A 410 -38.80 -23.65 -6.68
CA TYR A 410 -40.06 -23.02 -7.09
C TYR A 410 -39.73 -21.66 -7.70
N MET A 411 -39.79 -21.55 -9.03
CA MET A 411 -39.39 -20.36 -9.77
C MET A 411 -40.61 -19.52 -10.13
N PHE A 412 -40.67 -18.29 -9.62
CA PHE A 412 -41.74 -17.32 -9.87
C PHE A 412 -41.23 -16.22 -10.80
N LYS A 413 -41.71 -16.20 -12.05
CA LYS A 413 -41.39 -15.19 -13.07
C LYS A 413 -42.54 -14.18 -13.17
N VAL A 414 -42.23 -12.88 -13.24
CA VAL A 414 -43.25 -11.86 -13.53
C VAL A 414 -43.63 -11.93 -15.01
N LEU A 415 -44.93 -12.01 -15.31
CA LEU A 415 -45.49 -11.95 -16.67
C LEU A 415 -46.12 -10.59 -17.00
N SER A 416 -46.29 -9.71 -16.02
CA SER A 416 -46.90 -8.39 -16.23
C SER A 416 -45.91 -7.38 -16.81
N ASP A 417 -46.38 -6.54 -17.74
CA ASP A 417 -45.68 -5.33 -18.18
C ASP A 417 -45.62 -4.23 -17.08
N GLU A 418 -46.38 -4.36 -15.99
CA GLU A 418 -46.37 -3.40 -14.88
C GLU A 418 -45.11 -3.59 -14.01
N THR A 419 -44.37 -2.51 -13.75
CA THR A 419 -43.18 -2.57 -12.89
C THR A 419 -43.56 -2.82 -11.43
N VAL A 420 -43.07 -3.94 -10.88
CA VAL A 420 -43.41 -4.41 -9.53
C VAL A 420 -42.27 -4.11 -8.56
N PRO A 421 -42.42 -3.17 -7.59
CA PRO A 421 -41.32 -2.81 -6.69
C PRO A 421 -40.95 -3.95 -5.72
N VAL A 422 -39.66 -4.21 -5.52
CA VAL A 422 -39.17 -5.21 -4.54
C VAL A 422 -39.67 -4.92 -3.12
N SER A 423 -39.71 -3.65 -2.72
CA SER A 423 -40.30 -3.22 -1.44
C SER A 423 -41.72 -3.74 -1.22
N ALA A 424 -42.52 -3.76 -2.29
CA ALA A 424 -43.91 -4.21 -2.24
C ALA A 424 -43.99 -5.72 -2.01
N LEU A 425 -43.12 -6.52 -2.65
CA LEU A 425 -42.96 -7.96 -2.36
C LEU A 425 -42.54 -8.19 -0.90
N LEU A 426 -41.43 -7.56 -0.48
CA LEU A 426 -40.85 -7.77 0.85
C LEU A 426 -41.83 -7.39 1.98
N SER A 427 -42.60 -6.32 1.82
CA SER A 427 -43.61 -5.91 2.79
C SER A 427 -44.77 -6.91 2.96
N LYS A 428 -45.06 -7.70 1.92
CA LYS A 428 -46.10 -8.75 1.92
C LYS A 428 -45.58 -10.06 2.48
N VAL A 429 -44.35 -10.40 2.12
CA VAL A 429 -43.64 -11.65 2.46
C VAL A 429 -43.12 -11.62 3.91
N ILE A 430 -42.69 -10.45 4.41
CA ILE A 430 -42.10 -10.30 5.75
C ILE A 430 -42.82 -9.18 6.51
N SER A 431 -43.85 -9.54 7.28
CA SER A 431 -44.67 -8.60 8.07
C SER A 431 -43.92 -7.72 9.09
N SER A 432 -42.65 -8.04 9.37
CA SER A 432 -41.76 -7.30 10.29
C SER A 432 -40.53 -6.68 9.62
N PHE A 433 -40.47 -6.63 8.30
CA PHE A 433 -39.35 -6.01 7.58
C PHE A 433 -39.44 -4.48 7.67
N THR A 434 -38.42 -3.85 8.27
CA THR A 434 -38.39 -2.39 8.49
C THR A 434 -37.33 -1.65 7.68
N SER A 435 -36.21 -2.30 7.33
CA SER A 435 -35.10 -1.71 6.59
C SER A 435 -33.97 -2.72 6.29
N ILE A 436 -33.26 -2.56 5.18
CA ILE A 436 -31.94 -3.15 4.89
C ILE A 436 -30.84 -2.15 5.26
N SER A 437 -29.77 -2.64 5.87
CA SER A 437 -28.58 -1.83 6.14
C SER A 437 -27.68 -1.74 4.90
N LEU A 438 -28.09 -0.96 3.90
CA LEU A 438 -27.25 -0.57 2.76
C LEU A 438 -26.28 0.58 3.13
N PRO A 439 -25.17 0.78 2.39
CA PRO A 439 -24.26 1.89 2.65
C PRO A 439 -24.90 3.21 2.21
N ALA A 440 -24.45 4.34 2.77
CA ALA A 440 -25.07 5.65 2.50
C ALA A 440 -25.00 6.10 1.02
N GLN A 441 -24.14 5.46 0.22
CA GLN A 441 -23.95 5.66 -1.21
C GLN A 441 -24.91 4.85 -2.09
N ILE A 442 -25.59 3.84 -1.54
CA ILE A 442 -26.60 3.03 -2.24
C ILE A 442 -27.93 3.32 -1.53
N PRO A 443 -28.77 4.24 -2.04
CA PRO A 443 -30.00 4.58 -1.36
C PRO A 443 -30.93 3.39 -1.32
N GLU A 444 -31.35 3.02 -0.12
CA GLU A 444 -32.28 1.89 0.10
C GLU A 444 -33.59 2.08 -0.67
N ALA A 445 -34.05 3.33 -0.83
CA ALA A 445 -35.24 3.66 -1.61
C ALA A 445 -35.10 3.25 -3.09
N ASP A 446 -33.95 3.48 -3.71
CA ASP A 446 -33.75 3.31 -5.15
C ASP A 446 -33.63 1.81 -5.48
N VAL A 447 -32.83 1.07 -4.70
CA VAL A 447 -32.69 -0.39 -4.82
C VAL A 447 -34.01 -1.13 -4.52
N LEU A 448 -34.82 -0.64 -3.57
CA LEU A 448 -36.12 -1.24 -3.26
C LEU A 448 -37.29 -0.75 -4.14
N ALA A 449 -37.07 0.29 -4.94
CA ALA A 449 -37.97 0.72 -6.01
C ALA A 449 -37.77 -0.09 -7.31
N GLY A 450 -36.64 -0.79 -7.44
CA GLY A 450 -36.31 -1.63 -8.58
C GLY A 450 -37.42 -2.62 -8.98
N SER A 451 -37.49 -2.86 -10.28
CA SER A 451 -38.46 -3.70 -10.98
C SER A 451 -38.14 -5.18 -10.77
N LEU A 452 -38.95 -5.87 -9.97
CA LEU A 452 -38.89 -7.31 -9.75
C LEU A 452 -38.97 -8.07 -11.09
N LYS A 453 -37.97 -8.91 -11.37
CA LYS A 453 -37.95 -9.80 -12.55
C LYS A 453 -38.47 -11.18 -12.19
N SER A 454 -37.96 -11.74 -11.11
CA SER A 454 -38.31 -13.08 -10.63
C SER A 454 -37.98 -13.24 -9.15
N PHE A 455 -38.52 -14.29 -8.55
CA PHE A 455 -38.04 -14.81 -7.28
C PHE A 455 -38.10 -16.34 -7.28
N GLU A 456 -37.22 -16.97 -6.53
CA GLU A 456 -37.09 -18.43 -6.41
C GLU A 456 -37.18 -18.83 -4.93
N TYR A 457 -37.74 -20.01 -4.65
CA TYR A 457 -37.63 -20.64 -3.34
C TYR A 457 -37.04 -22.05 -3.46
N ASP A 458 -35.89 -22.26 -2.81
CA ASP A 458 -35.17 -23.53 -2.76
C ASP A 458 -35.52 -24.27 -1.45
N THR A 459 -36.17 -25.44 -1.58
CA THR A 459 -36.71 -26.19 -0.43
C THR A 459 -35.65 -26.94 0.37
N ASP A 460 -34.50 -27.28 -0.21
CA ASP A 460 -33.38 -27.92 0.50
C ASP A 460 -32.71 -26.94 1.45
N THR A 461 -32.42 -25.74 0.95
CA THR A 461 -31.71 -24.69 1.69
C THR A 461 -32.64 -23.82 2.55
N ASN A 462 -33.94 -23.82 2.27
CA ASN A 462 -34.93 -22.91 2.85
C ASN A 462 -34.59 -21.43 2.61
N VAL A 463 -34.00 -21.12 1.44
CA VAL A 463 -33.65 -19.77 1.00
C VAL A 463 -34.61 -19.31 -0.09
N MET A 464 -35.11 -18.08 0.05
CA MET A 464 -35.80 -17.37 -1.02
C MET A 464 -34.82 -16.38 -1.68
N SER A 465 -34.67 -16.46 -2.99
CA SER A 465 -33.84 -15.55 -3.79
C SER A 465 -34.75 -14.62 -4.59
N ILE A 466 -34.49 -13.32 -4.61
CA ILE A 466 -35.29 -12.32 -5.33
C ILE A 466 -34.37 -11.56 -6.27
N SER A 467 -34.72 -11.46 -7.56
CA SER A 467 -33.96 -10.74 -8.58
C SER A 467 -34.75 -9.54 -9.11
N ALA A 468 -34.10 -8.38 -9.18
CA ALA A 468 -34.70 -7.14 -9.65
C ALA A 468 -33.73 -6.27 -10.46
N GLU A 469 -34.26 -5.58 -11.45
CA GLU A 469 -33.55 -4.56 -12.23
C GLU A 469 -33.76 -3.20 -11.55
N VAL A 470 -32.70 -2.40 -11.43
CA VAL A 470 -32.76 -1.05 -10.84
C VAL A 470 -32.59 -0.04 -11.97
N ASP A 471 -33.68 0.67 -12.31
CA ASP A 471 -33.77 1.54 -13.49
C ASP A 471 -32.84 2.77 -13.45
N ASP A 472 -32.42 3.22 -12.26
CA ASP A 472 -31.58 4.40 -12.04
C ASP A 472 -30.11 4.02 -11.80
N SER A 473 -29.18 4.76 -12.42
CA SER A 473 -27.74 4.57 -12.19
C SER A 473 -27.28 5.10 -10.83
N LEU A 474 -26.43 4.34 -10.14
CA LEU A 474 -25.99 4.65 -8.78
C LEU A 474 -24.62 5.34 -8.78
N VAL A 475 -24.61 6.62 -8.39
CA VAL A 475 -23.38 7.41 -8.24
C VAL A 475 -22.76 7.14 -6.86
N ILE A 476 -21.90 6.13 -6.77
CA ILE A 476 -21.18 5.76 -5.55
C ILE A 476 -20.08 6.80 -5.23
N ILE A 477 -19.38 7.28 -6.27
CA ILE A 477 -18.37 8.34 -6.16
C ILE A 477 -18.59 9.33 -7.30
N GLU A 478 -18.90 10.58 -6.95
CA GLU A 478 -19.20 11.67 -7.90
C GLU A 478 -18.09 11.83 -8.96
N ASN A 479 -18.47 11.63 -10.24
CA ASN A 479 -17.59 11.65 -11.42
C ASN A 479 -16.43 10.62 -11.43
N ILE A 480 -16.56 9.49 -10.72
CA ILE A 480 -15.52 8.44 -10.66
C ILE A 480 -16.12 7.04 -10.73
N LEU A 481 -17.14 6.75 -9.92
CA LEU A 481 -17.78 5.44 -9.83
C LEU A 481 -19.29 5.63 -9.94
N VAL A 482 -19.78 5.49 -11.17
CA VAL A 482 -21.19 5.40 -11.51
C VAL A 482 -21.43 3.96 -11.92
N LEU A 483 -22.40 3.32 -11.27
CA LEU A 483 -22.85 1.97 -11.60
C LEU A 483 -24.08 2.05 -12.50
N GLU A 484 -24.03 1.36 -13.62
CA GLU A 484 -25.06 1.27 -14.67
C GLU A 484 -25.53 -0.20 -14.78
N ASP A 485 -26.62 -0.46 -15.50
CA ASP A 485 -27.20 -1.81 -15.74
C ASP A 485 -27.30 -2.68 -14.46
N LEU A 486 -27.92 -2.12 -13.43
CA LEU A 486 -27.94 -2.64 -12.07
C LEU A 486 -28.94 -3.79 -11.88
N THR A 487 -28.45 -4.97 -11.49
CA THR A 487 -29.29 -6.12 -11.13
C THR A 487 -29.06 -6.52 -9.68
N ALA A 488 -30.07 -6.34 -8.83
CA ALA A 488 -30.03 -6.65 -7.41
C ALA A 488 -30.57 -8.07 -7.13
N SER A 489 -29.79 -8.84 -6.38
CA SER A 489 -30.12 -10.19 -5.91
C SER A 489 -30.18 -10.22 -4.38
N PHE A 490 -31.35 -10.55 -3.84
CA PHE A 490 -31.59 -10.61 -2.39
C PHE A 490 -31.81 -12.06 -1.95
N GLN A 491 -31.12 -12.51 -0.90
CA GLN A 491 -31.25 -13.86 -0.34
C GLN A 491 -31.86 -13.81 1.07
N LEU A 492 -32.89 -14.60 1.30
CA LEU A 492 -33.68 -14.64 2.53
C LEU A 492 -33.69 -16.06 3.10
N GLY A 493 -32.86 -16.32 4.12
CA GLY A 493 -32.80 -17.61 4.81
C GLY A 493 -33.28 -17.52 6.25
N LYS A 494 -33.84 -18.60 6.81
CA LYS A 494 -34.25 -18.61 8.23
C LYS A 494 -33.03 -18.57 9.16
N ALA A 495 -33.00 -17.65 10.12
CA ALA A 495 -31.84 -17.49 10.99
C ALA A 495 -31.71 -18.63 12.01
N SER A 496 -30.46 -18.94 12.39
CA SER A 496 -30.17 -19.88 13.47
C SER A 496 -30.73 -19.33 14.81
N PRO A 497 -31.37 -20.15 15.67
CA PRO A 497 -32.25 -19.70 16.78
C PRO A 497 -31.59 -18.89 17.91
N SER A 498 -30.31 -18.50 17.78
CA SER A 498 -29.57 -17.70 18.76
C SER A 498 -29.54 -16.19 18.50
N SER A 499 -29.99 -15.69 17.33
CA SER A 499 -29.79 -14.28 16.93
C SER A 499 -30.95 -13.32 17.22
N GLY A 500 -32.16 -13.82 17.50
CA GLY A 500 -33.34 -12.99 17.81
C GLY A 500 -33.87 -12.13 16.65
N LYS A 501 -33.37 -12.34 15.43
CA LYS A 501 -33.98 -11.91 14.16
C LYS A 501 -34.39 -13.17 13.43
N ASP A 502 -35.63 -13.28 12.95
CA ASP A 502 -36.14 -14.56 12.42
C ASP A 502 -35.52 -14.97 11.06
N TYR A 503 -34.91 -14.03 10.34
CA TYR A 503 -34.31 -14.24 9.01
C TYR A 503 -32.93 -13.59 8.87
N ASN A 504 -32.03 -14.27 8.16
CA ASN A 504 -30.76 -13.75 7.65
C ASN A 504 -31.00 -13.17 6.24
N PHE A 505 -30.32 -12.07 5.93
CA PHE A 505 -30.46 -11.33 4.69
C PHE A 505 -29.11 -11.23 3.98
N GLY A 506 -29.01 -11.80 2.78
CA GLY A 506 -27.91 -11.62 1.85
C GLY A 506 -28.28 -10.61 0.75
N PHE A 507 -27.30 -9.87 0.27
CA PHE A 507 -27.45 -8.89 -0.81
C PHE A 507 -26.21 -8.98 -1.71
N GLU A 508 -26.46 -9.16 -3.00
CA GLU A 508 -25.50 -9.07 -4.08
C GLU A 508 -26.07 -8.14 -5.14
N LEU A 509 -25.23 -7.30 -5.72
CA LEU A 509 -25.63 -6.33 -6.74
C LEU A 509 -24.65 -6.44 -7.90
N GLU A 510 -25.12 -7.00 -9.00
CA GLU A 510 -24.41 -6.98 -10.28
C GLU A 510 -24.62 -5.61 -10.93
N SER A 511 -23.58 -5.12 -11.59
CA SER A 511 -23.57 -3.79 -12.21
C SER A 511 -22.49 -3.68 -13.26
N VAL A 512 -22.58 -2.64 -14.09
CA VAL A 512 -21.54 -2.21 -15.02
C VAL A 512 -20.89 -0.94 -14.48
N TRP A 513 -19.56 -0.87 -14.54
CA TRP A 513 -18.80 0.38 -14.38
C TRP A 513 -18.10 0.74 -15.69
N SER A 514 -18.48 1.89 -16.25
CA SER A 514 -17.91 2.47 -17.45
C SER A 514 -16.65 3.28 -17.12
N ILE A 515 -15.47 2.86 -17.62
CA ILE A 515 -14.19 3.58 -17.50
C ILE A 515 -13.74 4.04 -18.90
N GLY A 516 -13.98 5.30 -19.23
CA GLY A 516 -13.67 5.86 -20.56
C GLY A 516 -14.48 5.23 -21.70
N GLN A 517 -14.00 4.13 -22.27
CA GLN A 517 -14.72 3.30 -23.27
C GLN A 517 -14.83 1.83 -22.85
N LEU A 518 -14.23 1.44 -21.72
CA LEU A 518 -14.25 0.06 -21.22
C LEU A 518 -15.48 -0.13 -20.31
N ILE A 519 -16.17 -1.26 -20.51
CA ILE A 519 -17.33 -1.69 -19.72
C ILE A 519 -16.84 -2.80 -18.78
N VAL A 520 -16.80 -2.53 -17.48
CA VAL A 520 -16.36 -3.51 -16.46
C VAL A 520 -17.58 -4.07 -15.72
N PRO A 521 -17.90 -5.36 -15.84
CA PRO A 521 -18.92 -5.97 -14.99
C PRO A 521 -18.36 -6.11 -13.56
N LEU A 522 -19.13 -5.65 -12.57
CA LEU A 522 -18.81 -5.68 -11.15
C LEU A 522 -19.89 -6.43 -10.37
N SER A 523 -19.51 -7.46 -9.61
CA SER A 523 -20.32 -7.96 -8.50
C SER A 523 -19.97 -7.16 -7.25
N VAL A 524 -20.99 -6.55 -6.64
CA VAL A 524 -20.91 -5.85 -5.35
C VAL A 524 -21.44 -6.77 -4.26
N SER A 525 -20.59 -7.06 -3.29
CA SER A 525 -20.89 -7.85 -2.11
C SER A 525 -20.52 -7.10 -0.83
N ARG A 526 -20.99 -7.60 0.31
CA ARG A 526 -20.67 -7.04 1.63
C ARG A 526 -19.80 -8.01 2.43
N ASP A 527 -18.67 -7.54 2.93
CA ASP A 527 -17.84 -8.34 3.83
C ASP A 527 -18.59 -8.59 5.15
N PRO A 528 -18.82 -9.86 5.55
CA PRO A 528 -19.60 -10.18 6.75
C PRO A 528 -18.83 -9.95 8.06
N THR A 529 -17.53 -9.65 7.99
CA THR A 529 -16.64 -9.42 9.14
C THR A 529 -16.28 -7.96 9.37
N THR A 530 -15.98 -7.18 8.33
CA THR A 530 -15.71 -5.74 8.45
C THR A 530 -16.99 -4.92 8.33
N GLY A 531 -17.96 -5.41 7.54
CA GLY A 531 -19.21 -4.73 7.24
C GLY A 531 -19.11 -3.74 6.07
N ASP A 532 -17.92 -3.58 5.48
CA ASP A 532 -17.66 -2.76 4.29
C ASP A 532 -18.25 -3.40 3.03
N PHE A 533 -18.40 -2.61 1.98
CA PHE A 533 -18.84 -3.07 0.67
C PHE A 533 -17.65 -3.17 -0.28
N SER A 534 -17.57 -4.29 -0.99
CA SER A 534 -16.56 -4.56 -1.99
C SER A 534 -17.19 -4.85 -3.34
N ALA A 535 -16.77 -4.12 -4.38
CA ALA A 535 -17.05 -4.47 -5.77
C ALA A 535 -15.84 -5.18 -6.36
N SER A 536 -16.04 -6.23 -7.16
CA SER A 536 -14.97 -6.87 -7.91
C SER A 536 -15.41 -7.29 -9.30
N GLY A 537 -14.49 -7.20 -10.26
CA GLY A 537 -14.74 -7.53 -11.65
C GLY A 537 -13.45 -7.74 -12.44
N SER A 538 -13.60 -8.21 -13.68
CA SER A 538 -12.50 -8.40 -14.63
C SER A 538 -13.01 -8.33 -16.07
N VAL A 539 -12.17 -7.89 -17.00
CA VAL A 539 -12.49 -7.84 -18.44
C VAL A 539 -11.34 -8.45 -19.26
N GLU A 540 -11.66 -9.17 -20.33
CA GLU A 540 -10.69 -9.66 -21.33
C GLU A 540 -10.40 -8.58 -22.41
N ASP A 541 -10.06 -7.36 -21.99
CA ASP A 541 -9.76 -6.23 -22.88
C ASP A 541 -8.57 -5.38 -22.35
N GLU A 542 -8.06 -4.47 -23.18
CA GLU A 542 -7.00 -3.53 -22.77
C GLU A 542 -7.56 -2.26 -22.11
N LEU A 543 -7.03 -1.90 -20.94
CA LEU A 543 -7.34 -0.65 -20.21
C LEU A 543 -6.17 0.35 -20.29
N PRO A 544 -6.27 1.42 -21.11
CA PRO A 544 -5.23 2.44 -21.20
C PRO A 544 -5.11 3.27 -19.93
N VAL A 545 -3.91 3.38 -19.37
CA VAL A 545 -3.66 4.14 -18.14
C VAL A 545 -3.90 5.65 -18.31
N GLY A 546 -3.79 6.17 -19.53
CA GLY A 546 -4.21 7.53 -19.86
C GLY A 546 -5.68 7.81 -19.56
N ALA A 547 -6.57 6.81 -19.74
CA ALA A 547 -7.98 6.93 -19.38
C ALA A 547 -8.17 6.99 -17.86
N LEU A 548 -7.46 6.15 -17.11
CA LEU A 548 -7.47 6.18 -15.64
C LEU A 548 -6.98 7.53 -15.07
N ILE A 549 -5.93 8.11 -15.64
CA ILE A 549 -5.43 9.44 -15.24
C ILE A 549 -6.48 10.53 -15.50
N GLN A 550 -7.25 10.43 -16.60
CA GLN A 550 -8.36 11.35 -16.89
C GLN A 550 -9.52 11.17 -15.91
N GLU A 551 -9.98 9.94 -15.71
CA GLU A 551 -11.15 9.60 -14.87
C GLU A 551 -10.95 10.04 -13.41
N PHE A 552 -9.81 9.67 -12.81
CA PHE A 552 -9.52 10.02 -11.42
C PHE A 552 -8.98 11.46 -11.24
N GLY A 553 -8.73 12.20 -12.34
CA GLY A 553 -8.20 13.57 -12.29
C GLY A 553 -6.83 13.71 -11.61
N ALA A 554 -6.08 12.61 -11.48
CA ALA A 554 -4.83 12.53 -10.74
C ALA A 554 -3.80 11.69 -11.49
N SER A 555 -2.54 12.16 -11.52
CA SER A 555 -1.41 11.40 -12.04
C SER A 555 -0.63 10.77 -10.88
N PHE A 556 -0.25 9.50 -11.03
CA PHE A 556 0.66 8.81 -10.10
C PHE A 556 2.12 9.28 -10.23
N LEU A 557 2.46 10.07 -11.27
CA LEU A 557 3.83 10.49 -11.52
C LEU A 557 4.27 11.63 -10.57
N PRO A 558 5.38 11.47 -9.83
CA PRO A 558 5.92 12.52 -8.95
C PRO A 558 6.44 13.72 -9.76
N PRO A 559 6.46 14.94 -9.18
CA PRO A 559 6.92 16.15 -9.86
C PRO A 559 8.46 16.25 -9.93
N GLY A 560 8.96 17.00 -10.91
CA GLY A 560 10.40 17.31 -11.08
C GLY A 560 11.12 16.36 -12.04
N PRO A 561 12.47 16.30 -12.02
CA PRO A 561 13.26 15.53 -12.99
C PRO A 561 12.94 14.03 -13.04
N LEU A 562 12.51 13.46 -11.90
CA LEU A 562 12.08 12.06 -11.82
C LEU A 562 10.89 11.79 -12.75
N ARG A 563 9.97 12.75 -12.89
CA ARG A 563 8.81 12.69 -13.78
C ARG A 563 9.25 12.42 -15.22
N ASP A 564 10.19 13.23 -15.70
CA ASP A 564 10.57 13.25 -17.11
C ASP A 564 11.33 11.97 -17.50
N ILE A 565 11.99 11.29 -16.54
CA ILE A 565 12.54 9.94 -16.71
C ILE A 565 11.42 8.89 -16.77
N LEU A 566 10.41 8.98 -15.91
CA LEU A 566 9.29 8.04 -15.92
C LEU A 566 8.45 8.14 -17.21
N PHE A 567 8.28 9.36 -17.75
CA PHE A 567 7.80 9.57 -19.12
C PHE A 567 8.71 8.88 -20.17
N ALA A 568 10.03 9.08 -20.08
CA ALA A 568 10.97 8.50 -21.06
C ALA A 568 11.04 6.96 -21.07
N ILE A 569 10.56 6.27 -20.02
CA ILE A 569 10.45 4.80 -19.99
C ILE A 569 9.07 4.27 -20.37
N GLY A 570 8.10 5.15 -20.67
CA GLY A 570 6.72 4.80 -21.00
C GLY A 570 5.83 4.49 -19.79
N LEU A 571 6.15 5.01 -18.60
CA LEU A 571 5.34 4.78 -17.39
C LEU A 571 4.06 5.63 -17.37
N ASP A 572 3.90 6.57 -18.31
CA ASP A 572 2.76 7.46 -18.48
C ASP A 572 1.70 6.94 -19.47
N ASP A 573 2.12 6.10 -20.42
CA ASP A 573 1.32 5.64 -21.56
C ASP A 573 1.53 4.13 -21.77
N PHE A 574 0.73 3.32 -21.05
CA PHE A 574 0.68 1.87 -21.20
C PHE A 574 -0.75 1.35 -21.02
N SER A 575 -1.05 0.19 -21.60
CA SER A 575 -2.29 -0.57 -21.36
C SER A 575 -2.09 -1.62 -20.28
N ILE A 576 -3.10 -1.80 -19.43
CA ILE A 576 -3.25 -2.99 -18.57
C ILE A 576 -4.07 -4.01 -19.37
N VAL A 577 -3.50 -5.18 -19.61
CA VAL A 577 -4.10 -6.36 -20.22
C VAL A 577 -4.71 -7.23 -19.12
N ASP A 578 -5.91 -7.76 -19.38
CA ASP A 578 -6.73 -8.54 -18.46
C ASP A 578 -6.92 -7.83 -17.09
N PRO A 579 -7.42 -6.58 -17.07
CA PRO A 579 -7.58 -5.80 -15.86
C PRO A 579 -8.59 -6.45 -14.91
N SER A 580 -8.10 -6.80 -13.73
CA SER A 580 -8.89 -7.09 -12.53
C SER A 580 -9.13 -5.81 -11.74
N VAL A 581 -10.36 -5.62 -11.27
CA VAL A 581 -10.80 -4.48 -10.48
C VAL A 581 -11.27 -4.98 -9.13
N ALA A 582 -10.80 -4.36 -8.05
CA ALA A 582 -11.34 -4.54 -6.71
C ALA A 582 -11.51 -3.17 -6.05
N ILE A 583 -12.73 -2.84 -5.63
CA ILE A 583 -13.10 -1.57 -5.01
C ILE A 583 -13.60 -1.86 -3.61
N VAL A 584 -13.08 -1.17 -2.60
CA VAL A 584 -13.66 -1.14 -1.25
C VAL A 584 -14.18 0.26 -0.99
N PHE A 585 -15.43 0.38 -0.55
CA PHE A 585 -16.08 1.68 -0.40
C PHE A 585 -16.99 1.81 0.84
N GLY A 586 -16.93 2.99 1.44
CA GLY A 586 -17.65 3.41 2.65
C GLY A 586 -17.61 4.94 2.76
N GLN A 587 -17.26 5.52 3.90
CA GLN A 587 -17.00 6.98 3.98
C GLN A 587 -15.72 7.40 3.22
N GLU A 588 -14.78 6.48 3.10
CA GLU A 588 -13.59 6.56 2.27
C GLU A 588 -13.66 5.46 1.19
N PHE A 589 -12.79 5.51 0.19
CA PHE A 589 -12.75 4.47 -0.85
C PHE A 589 -11.32 4.14 -1.24
N ALA A 590 -11.14 2.91 -1.73
CA ALA A 590 -9.95 2.45 -2.42
C ALA A 590 -10.34 1.60 -3.64
N VAL A 591 -9.73 1.90 -4.79
CA VAL A 591 -9.84 1.16 -6.05
C VAL A 591 -8.46 0.56 -6.32
N HIS A 592 -8.40 -0.77 -6.42
CA HIS A 592 -7.26 -1.55 -6.87
C HIS A 592 -7.53 -2.01 -8.31
N LEU A 593 -6.55 -1.81 -9.18
CA LEU A 593 -6.58 -2.22 -10.59
C LEU A 593 -5.32 -3.04 -10.86
N GLY A 594 -5.47 -4.36 -11.00
CA GLY A 594 -4.35 -5.29 -11.19
C GLY A 594 -4.39 -5.95 -12.56
N GLY A 595 -3.25 -6.15 -13.21
CA GLY A 595 -3.18 -6.89 -14.48
C GLY A 595 -1.76 -7.02 -15.03
N SER A 596 -1.65 -7.46 -16.28
CA SER A 596 -0.37 -7.52 -17.00
C SER A 596 -0.16 -6.26 -17.83
N ALA A 597 1.09 -5.82 -18.04
CA ALA A 597 1.37 -4.68 -18.91
C ALA A 597 2.73 -4.82 -19.62
N VAL A 598 2.88 -4.10 -20.73
CA VAL A 598 4.17 -3.88 -21.40
C VAL A 598 4.52 -2.40 -21.28
N ILE A 599 5.52 -2.09 -20.47
CA ILE A 599 5.98 -0.72 -20.20
C ILE A 599 7.30 -0.49 -20.93
N GLY A 600 7.24 0.12 -22.11
CA GLY A 600 8.38 0.24 -23.02
C GLY A 600 8.84 -1.14 -23.51
N ASP A 601 9.97 -1.63 -23.01
CA ASP A 601 10.53 -2.96 -23.28
C ASP A 601 10.32 -3.96 -22.11
N TRP A 602 9.53 -3.58 -21.10
CA TRP A 602 9.37 -4.35 -19.86
C TRP A 602 8.01 -5.07 -19.78
N SER A 603 8.01 -6.39 -19.88
CA SER A 603 6.87 -7.21 -19.44
C SER A 603 6.77 -7.15 -17.91
N SER A 604 5.62 -6.73 -17.40
CA SER A 604 5.41 -6.43 -15.99
C SER A 604 4.02 -6.89 -15.54
N THR A 605 3.84 -7.15 -14.26
CA THR A 605 2.51 -7.08 -13.63
C THR A 605 2.38 -5.72 -12.97
N VAL A 606 1.23 -5.08 -13.16
CA VAL A 606 0.95 -3.73 -12.67
C VAL A 606 -0.22 -3.80 -11.70
N GLU A 607 -0.12 -3.00 -10.65
CA GLU A 607 -1.18 -2.75 -9.68
C GLU A 607 -1.29 -1.24 -9.48
N MET A 608 -2.43 -0.64 -9.80
CA MET A 608 -2.71 0.76 -9.49
C MET A 608 -3.68 0.83 -8.32
N ILE A 609 -3.34 1.65 -7.33
CA ILE A 609 -4.19 1.93 -6.17
C ILE A 609 -4.58 3.40 -6.23
N VAL A 610 -5.89 3.67 -6.21
CA VAL A 610 -6.45 5.03 -6.09
C VAL A 610 -7.40 5.06 -4.90
N GLY A 611 -7.23 6.00 -3.98
CA GLY A 611 -8.14 6.08 -2.83
C GLY A 611 -8.23 7.47 -2.23
N ARG A 612 -9.26 7.70 -1.41
CA ARG A 612 -9.49 8.97 -0.73
C ARG A 612 -9.42 8.78 0.78
N VAL A 613 -8.28 9.11 1.37
CA VAL A 613 -8.04 9.00 2.82
C VAL A 613 -7.77 10.37 3.43
N GLN A 614 -8.39 10.67 4.58
CA GLN A 614 -8.37 11.97 5.25
C GLN A 614 -8.72 13.14 4.31
N SER A 615 -9.76 12.95 3.50
CA SER A 615 -10.23 13.88 2.46
C SER A 615 -9.20 14.24 1.38
N LYS A 616 -8.12 13.46 1.22
CA LYS A 616 -7.14 13.62 0.14
C LYS A 616 -7.18 12.42 -0.80
N LEU A 617 -7.30 12.71 -2.09
CA LEU A 617 -7.09 11.72 -3.13
C LEU A 617 -5.58 11.37 -3.18
N VAL A 618 -5.27 10.08 -3.04
CA VAL A 618 -3.93 9.51 -3.18
C VAL A 618 -3.96 8.45 -4.28
N MET A 619 -2.86 8.33 -5.01
CA MET A 619 -2.71 7.38 -6.11
C MET A 619 -1.28 6.83 -6.12
N ALA A 620 -1.13 5.55 -6.42
CA ALA A 620 0.16 4.94 -6.70
C ALA A 620 0.05 3.85 -7.76
N ALA A 621 1.13 3.65 -8.51
CA ALA A 621 1.29 2.54 -9.46
C ALA A 621 2.45 1.65 -8.99
N GLY A 622 2.14 0.44 -8.55
CA GLY A 622 3.08 -0.65 -8.33
C GLY A 622 3.36 -1.38 -9.65
N VAL A 623 4.63 -1.58 -9.98
CA VAL A 623 5.08 -2.31 -11.17
C VAL A 623 6.04 -3.38 -10.71
N THR A 624 5.73 -4.65 -10.97
CA THR A 624 6.60 -5.80 -10.69
C THR A 624 7.14 -6.34 -12.01
N LEU A 625 8.46 -6.34 -12.18
CA LEU A 625 9.12 -6.63 -13.45
C LEU A 625 9.32 -8.14 -13.65
N SER A 626 8.91 -8.65 -14.81
CA SER A 626 9.13 -10.05 -15.21
C SER A 626 10.47 -10.18 -15.93
N ASN A 627 11.36 -11.04 -15.42
CA ASN A 627 12.68 -11.37 -15.99
C ASN A 627 13.69 -10.21 -16.10
N ILE A 628 13.49 -9.09 -15.39
CA ILE A 628 14.41 -7.95 -15.38
C ILE A 628 14.99 -7.75 -13.99
N GLY A 629 16.31 -7.91 -13.89
CA GLY A 629 17.04 -7.73 -12.64
C GLY A 629 17.25 -6.26 -12.23
N ILE A 630 17.75 -6.06 -11.02
CA ILE A 630 17.91 -4.73 -10.40
C ILE A 630 18.91 -3.85 -11.15
N VAL A 631 19.93 -4.43 -11.78
CA VAL A 631 20.96 -3.71 -12.54
C VAL A 631 20.37 -2.98 -13.76
N PRO A 632 19.68 -3.63 -14.72
CA PRO A 632 19.03 -2.93 -15.82
C PRO A 632 17.86 -2.03 -15.36
N ALA A 633 17.09 -2.43 -14.33
CA ALA A 633 15.99 -1.62 -13.80
C ALA A 633 16.47 -0.27 -13.25
N VAL A 634 17.46 -0.29 -12.34
CA VAL A 634 18.05 0.93 -11.77
C VAL A 634 18.71 1.78 -12.86
N ARG A 635 19.45 1.17 -13.78
CA ARG A 635 20.09 1.89 -14.89
C ARG A 635 19.09 2.69 -15.73
N LYS A 636 17.89 2.14 -15.98
CA LYS A 636 16.83 2.83 -16.75
C LYS A 636 16.14 3.93 -15.91
N LEU A 637 15.95 3.70 -14.60
CA LEU A 637 15.27 4.62 -13.67
C LEU A 637 16.13 5.80 -13.18
N THR A 638 17.46 5.64 -13.10
CA THR A 638 18.36 6.68 -12.54
C THR A 638 19.47 7.10 -13.51
N GLY A 639 19.70 6.35 -14.59
CA GLY A 639 20.88 6.48 -15.43
C GLY A 639 22.16 5.86 -14.84
N ILE A 640 22.12 5.35 -13.60
CA ILE A 640 23.30 4.84 -12.89
C ILE A 640 23.46 3.34 -13.14
N ASP A 641 24.61 2.95 -13.69
CA ASP A 641 24.92 1.56 -14.03
C ASP A 641 25.50 0.81 -12.83
N LEU A 642 24.71 -0.02 -12.15
CA LEU A 642 25.16 -0.82 -11.01
C LEU A 642 26.29 -1.81 -11.35
N SER A 643 26.49 -2.17 -12.62
CA SER A 643 27.52 -3.14 -13.02
C SER A 643 28.96 -2.64 -12.82
N VAL A 644 29.15 -1.34 -12.57
CA VAL A 644 30.44 -0.74 -12.20
C VAL A 644 30.95 -1.17 -10.83
N ILE A 645 30.09 -1.70 -9.95
CA ILE A 645 30.48 -2.11 -8.60
C ILE A 645 30.97 -3.57 -8.65
N PRO A 646 32.24 -3.86 -8.30
CA PRO A 646 32.72 -5.24 -8.24
C PRO A 646 31.94 -6.02 -7.17
N GLY A 647 31.36 -7.16 -7.55
CA GLY A 647 30.45 -7.94 -6.71
C GLY A 647 28.97 -7.79 -7.08
N ALA A 648 28.58 -6.83 -7.94
CA ALA A 648 27.19 -6.66 -8.37
C ALA A 648 26.58 -7.88 -9.11
N GLY A 649 27.40 -8.82 -9.58
CA GLY A 649 26.94 -10.09 -10.17
C GLY A 649 26.10 -10.96 -9.22
N ILE A 650 26.22 -10.74 -7.90
CA ILE A 650 25.35 -11.34 -6.86
C ILE A 650 23.87 -11.00 -7.07
N LEU A 651 23.57 -9.87 -7.73
CA LEU A 651 22.23 -9.36 -8.02
C LEU A 651 21.65 -9.86 -9.35
N SER A 652 22.25 -10.90 -9.95
CA SER A 652 21.83 -11.47 -11.24
C SER A 652 20.47 -12.17 -11.20
N HIS A 653 20.06 -12.65 -10.03
CA HIS A 653 18.79 -13.37 -9.80
C HIS A 653 17.89 -12.58 -8.84
N THR A 654 17.63 -11.32 -9.18
CA THR A 654 16.74 -10.42 -8.43
C THR A 654 15.36 -10.34 -9.08
N SER A 655 14.30 -10.49 -8.29
CA SER A 655 12.96 -10.01 -8.65
C SER A 655 12.82 -8.57 -8.16
N VAL A 656 12.33 -7.68 -9.02
CA VAL A 656 12.26 -6.24 -8.75
C VAL A 656 10.85 -5.75 -8.92
N ALA A 657 10.39 -4.96 -7.94
CA ALA A 657 9.17 -4.18 -8.05
C ALA A 657 9.45 -2.72 -7.63
N PHE A 658 8.64 -1.79 -8.10
CA PHE A 658 8.68 -0.42 -7.63
C PHE A 658 7.27 0.18 -7.59
N ALA A 659 7.00 1.00 -6.58
CA ALA A 659 5.77 1.76 -6.44
C ALA A 659 6.05 3.25 -6.65
N VAL A 660 5.31 3.85 -7.57
CA VAL A 660 5.43 5.26 -7.96
C VAL A 660 4.24 6.04 -7.39
N SER A 661 4.49 7.16 -6.69
CA SER A 661 3.43 8.01 -6.15
C SER A 661 3.82 9.49 -6.07
N PRO A 662 2.90 10.44 -6.32
CA PRO A 662 3.17 11.87 -6.21
C PRO A 662 3.14 12.38 -4.76
N SER A 663 2.67 11.52 -3.84
CA SER A 663 2.46 11.82 -2.42
C SER A 663 2.90 10.62 -1.57
N THR A 664 2.90 10.74 -0.24
CA THR A 664 3.13 9.59 0.64
C THR A 664 1.78 8.97 0.98
N MET A 665 1.60 7.69 0.69
CA MET A 665 0.36 7.00 1.04
C MET A 665 0.30 6.80 2.56
N PRO A 666 -0.87 7.01 3.19
CA PRO A 666 -1.08 6.64 4.58
C PRO A 666 -1.04 5.10 4.70
N ARG A 667 -0.66 4.61 5.88
CA ARG A 667 -0.81 3.18 6.20
C ARG A 667 -2.28 2.88 6.45
N ASP A 668 -2.93 2.33 5.45
CA ASP A 668 -4.28 1.78 5.51
C ASP A 668 -4.26 0.36 4.92
N GLN A 669 -5.08 -0.54 5.46
CA GLN A 669 -5.18 -1.93 4.99
C GLN A 669 -5.78 -2.02 3.57
N HIS A 670 -6.53 -0.99 3.15
CA HIS A 670 -7.11 -0.86 1.81
C HIS A 670 -6.22 -0.04 0.86
N LEU A 671 -4.97 0.25 1.22
CA LEU A 671 -4.00 0.95 0.34
C LEU A 671 -2.65 0.23 0.22
N THR A 672 -2.60 -1.06 0.56
CA THR A 672 -1.42 -1.92 0.40
C THR A 672 -1.42 -2.64 -0.95
N MET A 673 -0.28 -2.67 -1.62
CA MET A 673 -0.10 -3.45 -2.85
C MET A 673 -0.17 -4.96 -2.57
N SER A 674 -0.90 -5.69 -3.40
CA SER A 674 -1.08 -7.14 -3.40
C SER A 674 0.21 -7.89 -3.81
N SER A 675 1.09 -7.25 -4.58
CA SER A 675 2.39 -7.84 -4.94
C SER A 675 3.24 -8.18 -3.70
N PRO A 676 3.71 -9.42 -3.50
CA PRO A 676 4.50 -9.82 -2.31
C PRO A 676 5.82 -9.07 -2.09
N LEU A 677 6.32 -8.38 -3.12
CA LEU A 677 7.48 -7.49 -3.03
C LEU A 677 7.11 -6.09 -2.54
N LEU A 678 5.87 -5.64 -2.76
CA LEU A 678 5.38 -4.30 -2.44
C LEU A 678 4.46 -4.25 -1.21
N ALA A 679 3.87 -5.36 -0.77
CA ALA A 679 2.94 -5.43 0.37
C ALA A 679 3.50 -4.83 1.67
N ASP A 680 4.78 -5.07 1.97
CA ASP A 680 5.47 -4.55 3.16
C ASP A 680 6.00 -3.11 2.99
N VAL A 681 5.84 -2.50 1.81
CA VAL A 681 6.54 -1.27 1.41
C VAL A 681 5.70 -0.03 1.75
N ASN A 682 6.25 0.85 2.60
CA ASN A 682 5.71 2.19 2.78
C ASN A 682 5.89 3.02 1.50
N ILE A 683 4.83 3.15 0.69
CA ILE A 683 4.84 3.96 -0.53
C ILE A 683 4.98 5.43 -0.17
N ARG A 684 6.19 5.96 -0.34
CA ARG A 684 6.52 7.37 -0.15
C ARG A 684 6.42 8.13 -1.46
N LYS A 685 6.31 9.46 -1.36
CA LYS A 685 6.41 10.36 -2.52
C LYS A 685 7.73 10.11 -3.28
N GLY A 686 7.63 9.86 -4.57
CA GLY A 686 8.76 9.50 -5.43
C GLY A 686 8.58 8.09 -6.02
N VAL A 687 9.69 7.36 -6.13
CA VAL A 687 9.71 5.94 -6.53
C VAL A 687 10.24 5.12 -5.35
N SER A 688 9.41 4.26 -4.79
CA SER A 688 9.80 3.29 -3.76
C SER A 688 10.19 1.98 -4.44
N ILE A 689 11.45 1.55 -4.35
CA ILE A 689 11.93 0.31 -4.99
C ILE A 689 11.99 -0.80 -3.94
N ALA A 690 11.50 -1.98 -4.29
CA ALA A 690 11.71 -3.22 -3.56
C ALA A 690 12.33 -4.26 -4.49
N ALA A 691 13.39 -4.93 -4.04
CA ALA A 691 13.95 -6.06 -4.76
C ALA A 691 14.17 -7.21 -3.80
N SER A 692 13.78 -8.41 -4.20
CA SER A 692 14.19 -9.64 -3.50
C SER A 692 15.25 -10.37 -4.29
N PHE A 693 16.24 -10.92 -3.62
CA PHE A 693 17.21 -11.82 -4.23
C PHE A 693 17.64 -12.94 -3.30
N THR A 694 17.92 -14.09 -3.91
CA THR A 694 18.62 -15.21 -3.30
C THR A 694 20.06 -15.22 -3.79
N LEU A 695 21.00 -15.60 -2.93
CA LEU A 695 22.40 -15.75 -3.32
C LEU A 695 22.56 -16.84 -4.40
N PRO A 696 23.40 -16.65 -5.43
CA PRO A 696 23.56 -17.64 -6.48
C PRO A 696 24.12 -18.96 -5.91
N PRO A 697 23.70 -20.13 -6.47
CA PRO A 697 24.11 -21.44 -5.95
C PRO A 697 25.63 -21.64 -6.01
N ASP A 698 26.28 -21.17 -7.08
CA ASP A 698 27.74 -21.06 -7.21
C ASP A 698 28.16 -19.58 -7.30
N CYS A 699 29.16 -19.20 -6.50
CA CYS A 699 29.79 -17.87 -6.54
C CYS A 699 30.97 -17.78 -7.52
N GLY A 700 31.39 -18.88 -8.15
CA GLY A 700 32.46 -18.91 -9.14
C GLY A 700 33.79 -18.36 -8.60
N GLN A 701 34.28 -17.26 -9.18
CA GLN A 701 35.47 -16.54 -8.70
C GLN A 701 35.14 -15.26 -7.90
N ASP A 702 33.87 -14.92 -7.71
CA ASP A 702 33.47 -13.73 -6.96
C ASP A 702 33.77 -13.93 -5.46
N VAL A 703 34.75 -13.17 -4.95
CA VAL A 703 35.19 -13.22 -3.56
C VAL A 703 34.15 -12.58 -2.64
N PHE A 704 33.46 -11.52 -3.09
CA PHE A 704 32.43 -10.86 -2.30
C PHE A 704 31.23 -11.79 -2.11
N CYS A 705 30.74 -12.44 -3.18
CA CYS A 705 29.69 -13.46 -3.09
C CYS A 705 30.04 -14.57 -2.08
N LYS A 706 31.29 -15.06 -2.08
CA LYS A 706 31.75 -16.09 -1.11
C LYS A 706 31.74 -15.58 0.33
N VAL A 707 32.08 -14.32 0.57
CA VAL A 707 32.02 -13.68 1.89
C VAL A 707 30.57 -13.51 2.34
N VAL A 708 29.70 -12.96 1.48
CA VAL A 708 28.26 -12.80 1.73
C VAL A 708 27.62 -14.15 2.05
N LYS A 709 27.85 -15.18 1.23
CA LYS A 709 27.31 -16.54 1.42
C LYS A 709 27.78 -17.21 2.72
N LYS A 710 28.99 -16.89 3.18
CA LYS A 710 29.52 -17.38 4.47
C LYS A 710 28.94 -16.63 5.68
N LEU A 711 28.66 -15.34 5.54
CA LEU A 711 28.16 -14.50 6.64
C LEU A 711 26.64 -14.55 6.79
N LEU A 712 25.89 -14.57 5.69
CA LEU A 712 24.43 -14.45 5.69
C LEU A 712 23.71 -15.80 5.52
N GLY A 713 24.45 -16.86 5.16
CA GLY A 713 23.90 -18.20 4.87
C GLY A 713 23.74 -18.46 3.37
N ALA A 714 23.60 -19.74 2.99
CA ALA A 714 23.59 -20.15 1.58
C ALA A 714 22.26 -19.87 0.86
N ASP A 715 21.15 -19.95 1.60
CA ASP A 715 19.77 -20.01 1.08
C ASP A 715 18.92 -18.84 1.61
N ILE A 716 19.56 -17.73 2.02
CA ILE A 716 18.87 -16.54 2.53
C ILE A 716 18.27 -15.73 1.39
N GLU A 717 17.00 -15.37 1.55
CA GLU A 717 16.31 -14.38 0.71
C GLU A 717 16.44 -13.00 1.36
N LEU A 718 16.86 -12.00 0.58
CA LEU A 718 17.09 -10.64 1.06
C LEU A 718 16.19 -9.63 0.32
N LYS A 719 15.18 -9.10 1.03
CA LYS A 719 14.37 -7.96 0.57
C LYS A 719 15.11 -6.64 0.78
N LEU A 720 15.64 -6.08 -0.30
CA LEU A 720 16.19 -4.72 -0.40
C LEU A 720 15.08 -3.70 -0.57
N LEU A 721 15.08 -2.64 0.23
CA LEU A 721 14.13 -1.52 0.12
C LEU A 721 14.87 -0.19 -0.11
N ALA A 722 14.31 0.66 -0.97
CA ALA A 722 14.83 1.98 -1.30
C ALA A 722 13.71 3.01 -1.55
N THR A 723 14.03 4.30 -1.46
CA THR A 723 13.13 5.38 -1.87
C THR A 723 13.91 6.46 -2.62
N LEU A 724 13.57 6.67 -3.88
CA LEU A 724 14.11 7.71 -4.75
C LEU A 724 13.20 8.95 -4.71
N THR A 725 13.70 10.03 -4.10
CA THR A 725 13.09 11.37 -4.18
C THR A 725 13.79 12.29 -5.18
N THR A 726 15.01 11.94 -5.59
CA THR A 726 15.84 12.62 -6.59
C THR A 726 16.44 11.58 -7.54
N VAL A 727 17.05 12.05 -8.64
CA VAL A 727 17.68 11.19 -9.66
C VAL A 727 19.12 10.79 -9.33
N SER A 728 19.70 11.37 -8.27
CA SER A 728 21.14 11.38 -8.04
C SER A 728 21.67 10.25 -7.17
N ASP A 729 20.88 9.80 -6.19
CA ASP A 729 21.37 8.93 -5.11
C ASP A 729 20.32 7.87 -4.73
N LEU A 730 20.70 6.61 -4.85
CA LEU A 730 19.95 5.41 -4.54
C LEU A 730 20.64 4.71 -3.35
N TYR A 731 19.98 4.70 -2.19
CA TYR A 731 20.39 3.88 -1.05
C TYR A 731 19.36 2.77 -0.84
N MET A 732 19.80 1.52 -0.93
CA MET A 732 18.99 0.33 -0.73
C MET A 732 19.52 -0.45 0.46
N LYS A 733 18.65 -0.89 1.36
CA LYS A 733 19.04 -1.71 2.52
C LYS A 733 18.08 -2.88 2.71
N ALA A 734 18.64 -4.06 2.95
CA ALA A 734 17.98 -5.20 3.55
C ALA A 734 18.52 -5.35 4.98
N VAL A 735 17.67 -5.69 5.95
CA VAL A 735 18.09 -6.01 7.33
C VAL A 735 17.61 -7.41 7.67
N ILE A 736 18.52 -8.24 8.17
CA ILE A 736 18.25 -9.60 8.61
C ILE A 736 17.90 -9.51 10.10
N GLY A 737 16.67 -9.88 10.45
CA GLY A 737 16.21 -9.85 11.84
C GLY A 737 16.88 -10.86 12.77
N THR A 738 17.62 -11.83 12.21
CA THR A 738 18.32 -12.88 12.95
C THR A 738 19.74 -12.42 13.30
N PRO A 739 20.11 -12.29 14.59
CA PRO A 739 21.47 -11.92 14.99
C PRO A 739 22.48 -13.04 14.66
N LEU A 740 23.66 -12.65 14.18
CA LEU A 740 24.73 -13.55 13.78
C LEU A 740 25.75 -13.73 14.90
N THR A 741 25.90 -14.96 15.41
CA THR A 741 26.95 -15.27 16.40
C THR A 741 28.28 -15.51 15.68
N LEU A 742 29.28 -14.66 15.96
CA LEU A 742 30.63 -14.78 15.38
C LEU A 742 31.55 -15.68 16.22
N ALA A 743 31.40 -15.60 17.54
CA ALA A 743 32.10 -16.40 18.55
C ALA A 743 31.34 -16.34 19.89
N ASP A 744 31.76 -17.11 20.89
CA ASP A 744 31.21 -17.03 22.25
C ASP A 744 31.31 -15.59 22.79
N GLY A 745 30.16 -14.99 23.14
CA GLY A 745 30.07 -13.61 23.63
C GLY A 745 30.21 -12.51 22.57
N ILE A 746 30.25 -12.85 21.27
CA ILE A 746 30.37 -11.89 20.16
C ILE A 746 29.21 -12.09 19.19
N VAL A 747 28.16 -11.27 19.34
CA VAL A 747 26.93 -11.33 18.55
C VAL A 747 26.76 -10.04 17.73
N MET A 748 26.67 -10.19 16.41
CA MET A 748 26.37 -9.10 15.49
C MET A 748 24.85 -9.00 15.29
N GLN A 749 24.28 -7.88 15.69
CA GLN A 749 22.89 -7.48 15.45
C GLN A 749 22.79 -6.57 14.22
N ASP A 750 21.58 -6.20 13.81
CA ASP A 750 21.30 -5.33 12.65
C ASP A 750 22.02 -5.75 11.34
N VAL A 751 22.33 -7.04 11.16
CA VAL A 751 23.12 -7.50 10.01
C VAL A 751 22.34 -7.19 8.75
N GLY A 752 22.87 -6.29 7.92
CA GLY A 752 22.18 -5.77 6.76
C GLY A 752 23.03 -5.86 5.51
N PHE A 753 22.38 -6.03 4.36
CA PHE A 753 23.01 -5.89 3.07
C PHE A 753 22.62 -4.52 2.50
N GLU A 754 23.61 -3.69 2.17
CA GLU A 754 23.39 -2.34 1.65
C GLU A 754 23.97 -2.17 0.25
N ILE A 755 23.29 -1.33 -0.54
CA ILE A 755 23.75 -0.85 -1.84
C ILE A 755 23.60 0.67 -1.80
N GLU A 756 24.72 1.37 -1.88
CA GLU A 756 24.80 2.84 -1.91
C GLU A 756 25.32 3.26 -3.28
N VAL A 757 24.51 4.00 -4.03
CA VAL A 757 24.74 4.28 -5.45
C VAL A 757 24.43 5.75 -5.69
N GLY A 758 25.44 6.59 -5.80
CA GLY A 758 25.26 8.04 -5.86
C GLY A 758 26.36 8.78 -6.61
N THR A 759 26.26 10.11 -6.56
CA THR A 759 27.17 11.00 -7.28
C THR A 759 28.61 11.01 -6.73
N THR A 760 28.78 10.61 -5.47
CA THR A 760 30.07 10.62 -4.75
C THR A 760 30.62 9.22 -4.45
N ASN A 761 29.77 8.22 -4.30
CA ASN A 761 30.18 6.85 -3.97
C ASN A 761 29.24 5.81 -4.61
N ASN A 762 29.79 4.66 -4.99
CA ASN A 762 29.05 3.53 -5.53
C ASN A 762 29.62 2.26 -4.90
N ALA A 763 28.85 1.65 -4.00
CA ALA A 763 29.26 0.60 -3.07
C ALA A 763 28.17 -0.45 -2.83
N ILE A 764 28.59 -1.69 -2.62
CA ILE A 764 27.76 -2.80 -2.13
C ILE A 764 28.47 -3.34 -0.88
N GLY A 765 27.74 -3.57 0.21
CA GLY A 765 28.34 -3.98 1.47
C GLY A 765 27.42 -4.76 2.39
N ILE A 766 28.03 -5.36 3.41
CA ILE A 766 27.35 -5.92 4.57
C ILE A 766 27.61 -4.95 5.72
N THR A 767 26.55 -4.46 6.35
CA THR A 767 26.60 -3.71 7.61
C THR A 767 26.20 -4.59 8.78
N GLY A 768 26.57 -4.17 9.99
CA GLY A 768 26.14 -4.81 11.23
C GLY A 768 26.54 -3.99 12.45
N SER A 769 25.88 -4.29 13.56
CA SER A 769 26.11 -3.69 14.87
C SER A 769 26.66 -4.77 15.80
N LEU A 770 27.91 -4.65 16.24
CA LEU A 770 28.44 -5.51 17.30
C LEU A 770 28.14 -4.88 18.66
N GLU A 771 27.33 -5.52 19.47
CA GLU A 771 27.07 -5.10 20.86
C GLU A 771 27.99 -5.88 21.81
N LEU A 772 28.74 -5.17 22.64
CA LEU A 772 29.57 -5.75 23.70
C LEU A 772 28.80 -5.67 25.03
N GLU A 773 28.51 -6.80 25.68
CA GLU A 773 27.60 -6.85 26.85
C GLU A 773 28.13 -6.10 28.09
N THR A 774 29.46 -6.01 28.27
CA THR A 774 30.07 -5.46 29.49
C THR A 774 31.27 -4.56 29.21
N PRO A 775 31.12 -3.22 29.31
CA PRO A 775 29.87 -2.45 29.31
C PRO A 775 29.29 -2.28 27.89
N PRO A 776 28.00 -1.86 27.77
CA PRO A 776 27.32 -1.71 26.50
C PRO A 776 27.99 -0.66 25.60
N VAL A 777 28.70 -1.16 24.58
CA VAL A 777 29.23 -0.37 23.47
C VAL A 777 28.79 -1.03 22.18
N ILE A 778 28.18 -0.24 21.31
CA ILE A 778 27.72 -0.69 20.00
C ILE A 778 28.73 -0.20 18.96
N LEU A 779 29.50 -1.14 18.42
CA LEU A 779 30.39 -0.92 17.28
C LEU A 779 29.58 -1.15 16.00
N ARG A 780 29.12 -0.06 15.36
CA ARG A 780 28.42 -0.12 14.07
C ARG A 780 29.45 -0.11 12.97
N GLY A 781 29.35 -1.02 12.01
CA GLY A 781 30.32 -1.11 10.94
C GLY A 781 29.79 -1.78 9.69
N GLY A 782 30.67 -1.95 8.72
CA GLY A 782 30.40 -2.72 7.53
C GLY A 782 31.66 -3.06 6.74
N ILE A 783 31.57 -4.16 5.99
CA ILE A 783 32.57 -4.59 5.03
C ILE A 783 31.91 -4.63 3.65
N GLY A 784 32.56 -4.05 2.65
CA GLY A 784 31.99 -4.01 1.31
C GLY A 784 33.01 -3.76 0.22
N VAL A 785 32.50 -3.50 -0.97
CA VAL A 785 33.26 -3.17 -2.16
C VAL A 785 32.62 -1.96 -2.83
N SER A 786 33.44 -1.01 -3.20
CA SER A 786 33.09 0.18 -3.97
C SER A 786 33.88 0.24 -5.27
N GLN A 787 33.64 1.26 -6.10
CA GLN A 787 34.49 1.57 -7.26
C GLN A 787 35.97 1.80 -6.88
N SER A 788 36.27 2.27 -5.66
CA SER A 788 37.64 2.47 -5.18
C SER A 788 38.27 1.20 -4.59
N GLY A 789 37.50 0.13 -4.40
CA GLY A 789 37.95 -1.20 -3.99
C GLY A 789 37.24 -1.73 -2.74
N GLY A 790 37.88 -2.62 -2.00
CA GLY A 790 37.31 -3.16 -0.76
C GLY A 790 37.36 -2.11 0.36
N TYR A 791 36.35 -2.04 1.22
CA TYR A 791 36.35 -1.18 2.40
C TYR A 791 35.90 -1.92 3.66
N LEU A 792 36.39 -1.44 4.80
CA LEU A 792 35.99 -1.83 6.14
C LEU A 792 35.78 -0.55 6.96
N LYS A 793 34.55 -0.28 7.37
CA LYS A 793 34.16 0.86 8.23
C LYS A 793 33.69 0.34 9.58
N MET A 794 34.05 1.03 10.66
CA MET A 794 33.60 0.74 12.03
C MET A 794 33.64 2.01 12.88
N SER A 795 32.53 2.35 13.53
CA SER A 795 32.42 3.46 14.46
C SER A 795 31.66 3.06 15.73
N SER A 796 31.79 3.85 16.79
CA SER A 796 30.98 3.72 18.01
C SER A 796 30.50 5.10 18.44
N GLU A 797 29.28 5.17 18.99
CA GLU A 797 28.82 6.32 19.77
C GLU A 797 28.89 5.99 21.26
N GLY A 798 29.41 6.92 22.08
CA GLY A 798 29.52 6.72 23.53
C GLY A 798 30.82 6.06 23.98
N MET A 799 30.93 5.79 25.30
CA MET A 799 32.17 5.43 25.98
C MET A 799 32.17 3.96 26.47
N TRP A 800 33.19 3.21 26.07
CA TRP A 800 33.62 1.97 26.72
C TRP A 800 34.26 2.31 28.07
N ASN A 801 33.47 2.31 29.14
CA ASN A 801 34.00 2.45 30.49
C ASN A 801 34.78 1.20 30.93
N GLU A 802 35.80 1.37 31.76
CA GLU A 802 36.68 0.29 32.23
C GLU A 802 37.31 -0.52 31.06
N ALA A 803 37.69 0.17 29.98
CA ALA A 803 38.13 -0.44 28.74
C ALA A 803 39.31 -1.40 28.96
N PHE A 804 39.24 -2.61 28.37
CA PHE A 804 40.17 -3.71 28.60
C PHE A 804 40.29 -4.18 30.07
N GLY A 805 39.30 -3.88 30.92
CA GLY A 805 39.32 -4.19 32.35
C GLY A 805 40.15 -3.21 33.19
N LEU A 806 40.40 -1.99 32.68
CA LEU A 806 41.17 -0.94 33.35
C LEU A 806 40.24 0.15 33.88
N ASP A 807 39.99 0.15 35.19
CA ASP A 807 39.10 1.08 35.91
C ASP A 807 39.45 2.59 35.76
N PHE A 808 40.67 2.89 35.35
CA PHE A 808 41.15 4.24 35.03
C PHE A 808 41.04 4.62 33.55
N LEU A 809 40.47 3.78 32.68
CA LEU A 809 40.42 4.02 31.23
C LEU A 809 38.99 3.90 30.72
N ALA A 810 38.55 4.91 29.95
CA ALA A 810 37.45 4.74 29.02
C ALA A 810 37.87 5.16 27.61
N ILE A 811 37.35 4.47 26.59
CA ILE A 811 37.60 4.74 25.17
C ILE A 811 36.24 4.81 24.47
N GLY A 812 35.99 5.83 23.66
CA GLY A 812 34.69 6.01 23.02
C GLY A 812 34.77 6.81 21.74
N ASP A 813 33.60 7.06 21.16
CA ASP A 813 33.44 7.89 19.96
C ASP A 813 34.39 7.47 18.81
N ILE A 814 34.73 6.18 18.74
CA ILE A 814 35.71 5.59 17.82
C ILE A 814 35.25 5.80 16.38
N ASN A 815 36.18 6.14 15.50
CA ASN A 815 36.02 6.08 14.05
C ASN A 815 37.19 5.29 13.46
N PHE A 816 36.90 4.31 12.61
CA PHE A 816 37.89 3.55 11.85
C PHE A 816 37.34 3.27 10.45
N GLU A 817 38.08 3.68 9.43
CA GLU A 817 37.82 3.29 8.05
C GLU A 817 39.12 2.82 7.40
N LEU A 818 39.05 1.72 6.66
CA LEU A 818 40.13 1.19 5.86
C LEU A 818 39.59 0.85 4.47
N SER A 819 40.02 1.60 3.45
CA SER A 819 39.76 1.25 2.05
C SER A 819 41.03 0.72 1.38
N ILE A 820 40.89 -0.28 0.50
CA ILE A 820 41.98 -0.95 -0.21
C ILE A 820 41.70 -1.00 -1.72
N THR A 821 42.61 -0.48 -2.55
CA THR A 821 42.45 -0.55 -4.02
C THR A 821 42.61 -1.98 -4.53
N PRO A 822 41.91 -2.39 -5.62
CA PRO A 822 42.05 -3.73 -6.17
C PRO A 822 43.48 -4.04 -6.65
N GLU A 823 44.07 -3.13 -7.44
CA GLU A 823 45.41 -3.32 -8.03
C GLU A 823 46.26 -2.04 -8.08
N PRO A 824 47.55 -2.12 -7.69
CA PRO A 824 48.07 -3.06 -6.69
C PRO A 824 47.37 -2.83 -5.35
N SER A 825 47.32 -3.86 -4.50
CA SER A 825 46.60 -3.84 -3.22
C SER A 825 47.29 -2.91 -2.21
N VAL A 826 46.96 -1.62 -2.26
CA VAL A 826 47.47 -0.58 -1.36
C VAL A 826 46.31 0.02 -0.58
N ILE A 827 46.58 0.44 0.65
CA ILE A 827 45.68 1.24 1.46
C ILE A 827 45.34 2.51 0.67
N ALA A 828 44.07 2.63 0.26
CA ALA A 828 43.49 3.72 -0.50
C ALA A 828 43.17 4.89 0.44
N SER A 829 42.49 4.59 1.55
CA SER A 829 42.31 5.47 2.70
C SER A 829 42.51 4.69 3.99
N LEU A 830 43.01 5.38 5.02
CA LEU A 830 42.97 4.97 6.41
C LEU A 830 42.47 6.14 7.23
N GLU A 831 41.33 5.97 7.88
CA GLU A 831 40.83 6.85 8.92
C GLU A 831 40.88 6.14 10.25
N PHE A 832 41.37 6.80 11.29
CA PHE A 832 41.37 6.27 12.63
C PHE A 832 41.28 7.39 13.66
N GLY A 833 40.47 7.19 14.68
CA GLY A 833 40.42 8.05 15.83
C GLY A 833 39.42 7.63 16.89
N GLY A 834 39.35 8.44 17.93
CA GLY A 834 38.41 8.28 19.03
C GLY A 834 38.72 9.22 20.18
N ARG A 835 37.92 9.09 21.23
CA ARG A 835 38.01 9.80 22.49
C ARG A 835 38.51 8.85 23.58
N ALA A 836 39.33 9.35 24.49
CA ALA A 836 39.84 8.62 25.64
C ALA A 836 39.72 9.46 26.92
N ILE A 837 39.31 8.81 28.01
CA ILE A 837 39.29 9.37 29.36
C ILE A 837 40.26 8.55 30.22
N ILE A 838 41.24 9.22 30.81
CA ILE A 838 42.30 8.63 31.63
C ILE A 838 42.17 9.18 33.06
N GLY A 839 41.90 8.29 34.01
CA GLY A 839 41.67 8.58 35.42
C GLY A 839 40.49 7.79 35.99
N PHE A 840 40.42 7.67 37.31
CA PHE A 840 39.35 6.93 38.00
C PHE A 840 38.01 7.70 37.90
N GLN A 841 37.11 7.22 37.06
CA GLN A 841 35.83 7.90 36.78
C GLN A 841 34.84 7.78 37.94
N ASN A 842 34.88 6.66 38.68
CA ASN A 842 33.99 6.39 39.82
C ASN A 842 34.50 6.97 41.15
N ASN A 843 35.61 7.72 41.16
CA ASN A 843 36.19 8.31 42.38
C ASN A 843 35.89 9.82 42.46
N PRO A 844 35.09 10.31 43.43
CA PRO A 844 34.76 11.73 43.55
C PRO A 844 35.95 12.63 43.95
N SER A 845 37.09 12.05 44.34
CA SER A 845 38.35 12.80 44.57
C SER A 845 39.22 12.90 43.32
N ALA A 846 38.83 12.24 42.22
CA ALA A 846 39.57 12.25 40.96
C ALA A 846 39.04 13.33 39.99
N THR A 847 39.90 13.76 39.08
CA THR A 847 39.54 14.64 37.96
C THR A 847 40.18 14.07 36.69
N PRO A 848 39.48 13.20 35.95
CA PRO A 848 40.05 12.52 34.79
C PRO A 848 40.54 13.47 33.69
N ILE A 849 41.57 13.06 32.96
CA ILE A 849 42.06 13.73 31.76
C ILE A 849 41.31 13.14 30.57
N GLU A 850 40.51 13.98 29.91
CA GLU A 850 39.87 13.66 28.64
C GLU A 850 40.69 14.18 27.46
N GLY A 851 40.74 13.42 26.37
CA GLY A 851 41.19 13.89 25.06
C GLY A 851 40.59 13.09 23.90
N PHE A 852 40.76 13.60 22.69
CA PHE A 852 40.43 12.88 21.45
C PHE A 852 41.52 13.11 20.40
N ALA A 853 41.61 12.18 19.45
CA ALA A 853 42.42 12.34 18.25
C ALA A 853 41.76 11.59 17.09
N TYR A 854 41.70 12.22 15.91
CA TYR A 854 41.21 11.66 14.66
C TYR A 854 42.17 12.04 13.54
N PHE A 855 42.53 11.10 12.68
CA PHE A 855 43.30 11.36 11.47
C PHE A 855 42.75 10.54 10.30
N GLY A 856 42.69 11.19 9.14
CA GLY A 856 42.35 10.57 7.87
C GLY A 856 43.48 10.77 6.87
N VAL A 857 43.93 9.68 6.26
CA VAL A 857 44.91 9.67 5.19
C VAL A 857 44.28 9.02 3.98
N ASN A 858 43.97 9.83 2.96
CA ASN A 858 43.48 9.39 1.66
C ASN A 858 44.60 9.56 0.62
N LYS A 859 45.02 8.44 0.02
CA LYS A 859 46.07 8.39 -1.00
C LYS A 859 45.55 8.78 -2.38
N ILE A 860 44.27 8.59 -2.65
CA ILE A 860 43.63 8.86 -3.95
C ILE A 860 43.37 10.35 -4.11
N ASP A 861 42.77 10.99 -3.09
CA ASP A 861 42.64 12.45 -3.02
C ASP A 861 43.27 12.99 -1.72
N PRO A 862 44.54 13.44 -1.77
CA PRO A 862 45.23 14.03 -0.62
C PRO A 862 44.58 15.28 -0.03
N ARG A 863 43.55 15.88 -0.67
CA ARG A 863 42.77 17.00 -0.11
C ARG A 863 41.75 16.53 0.94
N GLN A 864 41.45 15.22 0.97
CA GLN A 864 40.65 14.59 2.02
C GLN A 864 41.49 14.27 3.28
N ASN A 865 42.81 14.52 3.25
CA ASN A 865 43.65 14.32 4.42
C ASN A 865 43.28 15.30 5.54
N TYR A 866 43.03 14.77 6.73
CA TYR A 866 42.74 15.56 7.92
C TYR A 866 43.48 15.01 9.14
N CYS A 867 43.67 15.88 10.14
CA CYS A 867 44.02 15.46 11.49
C CYS A 867 43.39 16.46 12.48
N SER A 868 42.85 15.97 13.58
CA SER A 868 42.19 16.78 14.61
C SER A 868 42.43 16.14 15.96
N GLY A 869 42.72 16.93 16.98
CA GLY A 869 42.93 16.40 18.32
C GLY A 869 42.82 17.45 19.39
N SER A 870 42.42 17.03 20.57
CA SER A 870 42.39 17.89 21.74
C SER A 870 42.61 17.10 23.01
N ILE A 871 43.20 17.76 24.01
CA ILE A 871 43.33 17.23 25.36
C ILE A 871 42.96 18.32 26.37
N THR A 872 42.34 17.91 27.46
CA THR A 872 42.10 18.73 28.65
C THR A 872 43.41 19.04 29.38
N ALA A 873 43.33 19.61 30.58
CA ALA A 873 44.51 20.05 31.33
C ALA A 873 45.54 18.91 31.52
N LEU A 874 46.75 19.11 30.98
CA LEU A 874 47.88 18.18 31.07
C LEU A 874 49.03 18.84 31.85
N THR A 875 48.84 18.92 33.17
CA THR A 875 49.85 19.39 34.14
C THR A 875 50.19 18.29 35.13
N ALA A 876 51.29 18.43 35.89
CA ALA A 876 51.61 17.50 36.96
C ALA A 876 50.47 17.37 37.99
N ARG A 877 49.80 18.49 38.34
CA ARG A 877 48.63 18.50 39.22
C ARG A 877 47.44 17.76 38.59
N ALA A 878 47.19 17.92 37.29
CA ALA A 878 46.09 17.23 36.60
C ALA A 878 46.32 15.71 36.51
N ILE A 879 47.54 15.27 36.17
CA ILE A 879 47.91 13.85 36.13
C ILE A 879 47.71 13.19 37.50
N LEU A 880 48.15 13.84 38.59
CA LEU A 880 47.93 13.33 39.94
C LEU A 880 46.43 13.26 40.30
N ARG A 881 45.67 14.30 39.98
CA ARG A 881 44.22 14.33 40.22
C ARG A 881 43.45 13.29 39.39
N ALA A 882 43.89 12.94 38.18
CA ALA A 882 43.26 11.88 37.40
C ALA A 882 43.21 10.54 38.16
N PHE A 883 44.22 10.24 38.96
CA PHE A 883 44.29 9.04 39.80
C PHE A 883 43.93 9.29 41.28
N GLY A 884 43.17 10.36 41.55
CA GLY A 884 42.69 10.71 42.89
C GLY A 884 43.79 11.11 43.88
N GLN A 885 45.00 11.46 43.41
CA GLN A 885 46.14 11.81 44.25
C GLN A 885 46.19 13.33 44.49
N SER A 886 46.35 13.74 45.75
CA SER A 886 46.42 15.15 46.15
C SER A 886 47.72 15.44 46.93
N PHE A 887 48.87 15.27 46.29
CA PHE A 887 50.15 15.71 46.85
C PHE A 887 50.26 17.24 46.79
N GLN A 888 50.74 17.87 47.86
CA GLN A 888 51.21 19.26 47.80
C GLN A 888 52.58 19.28 47.11
N LEU A 889 52.59 19.65 45.84
CA LEU A 889 53.82 19.94 45.12
C LEU A 889 54.10 21.46 45.24
N PRO A 890 55.36 21.91 45.07
CA PRO A 890 55.64 23.32 44.88
C PRO A 890 54.81 23.89 43.72
N SER A 891 54.22 25.08 43.86
CA SER A 891 53.32 25.68 42.86
C SER A 891 53.91 25.71 41.45
N PHE A 892 55.21 26.00 41.33
CA PHE A 892 55.92 25.98 40.05
C PHE A 892 56.04 24.60 39.39
N LEU A 893 55.90 23.49 40.13
CA LEU A 893 55.82 22.13 39.58
C LEU A 893 54.38 21.71 39.29
N GLU A 894 53.42 22.14 40.11
CA GLU A 894 52.00 21.79 39.94
C GLU A 894 51.43 22.24 38.60
N GLU A 895 51.86 23.41 38.14
CA GLU A 895 51.23 24.11 37.02
C GLU A 895 51.98 23.93 35.70
N ILE A 896 53.22 23.40 35.72
CA ILE A 896 53.97 23.08 34.49
C ILE A 896 53.18 22.11 33.60
N GLY A 897 53.12 22.45 32.31
CA GLY A 897 52.40 21.71 31.28
C GLY A 897 51.34 22.57 30.62
N PHE A 898 50.23 21.97 30.22
CA PHE A 898 49.08 22.66 29.63
C PHE A 898 47.98 22.82 30.69
N PRO A 899 47.85 23.96 31.37
CA PRO A 899 46.82 24.16 32.40
C PRO A 899 45.39 24.20 31.86
N ASP A 900 45.21 24.62 30.60
CA ASP A 900 43.92 24.74 29.93
C ASP A 900 43.81 23.71 28.78
N LYS A 901 42.63 23.60 28.16
CA LYS A 901 42.41 22.71 26.99
C LYS A 901 43.33 23.10 25.83
N THR A 902 44.08 22.14 25.31
CA THR A 902 44.88 22.26 24.08
C THR A 902 44.16 21.57 22.94
N SER A 903 44.08 22.21 21.78
CA SER A 903 43.44 21.68 20.57
C SER A 903 44.24 22.03 19.32
N PHE A 904 44.28 21.10 18.38
CA PHE A 904 44.82 21.31 17.04
C PHE A 904 43.92 20.66 15.99
N SER A 905 43.87 21.24 14.80
CA SER A 905 43.35 20.56 13.61
C SER A 905 44.06 21.02 12.34
N PHE A 906 44.02 20.17 11.33
CA PHE A 906 44.45 20.43 9.97
C PHE A 906 43.52 19.70 9.01
N SER A 907 43.00 20.38 7.98
CA SER A 907 42.35 19.73 6.83
C SER A 907 42.37 20.64 5.62
N ALA A 908 42.52 20.09 4.41
CA ALA A 908 42.50 20.89 3.18
C ALA A 908 41.07 21.20 2.67
N LEU A 909 40.06 20.49 3.18
CA LEU A 909 38.63 20.71 2.98
C LEU A 909 37.92 20.63 4.34
N GLU A 910 36.72 21.18 4.48
CA GLU A 910 35.92 20.94 5.69
C GLU A 910 35.46 19.47 5.70
N GLN A 911 35.67 18.77 6.83
CA GLN A 911 35.28 17.38 7.01
C GLN A 911 34.26 17.27 8.13
N THR A 912 33.29 16.37 7.98
CA THR A 912 32.42 15.93 9.09
C THR A 912 32.54 14.42 9.18
N LEU A 913 33.07 13.92 10.30
CA LEU A 913 33.33 12.51 10.51
C LEU A 913 32.02 11.76 10.83
N PRO A 914 31.96 10.41 10.63
CA PRO A 914 30.75 9.62 10.89
C PRO A 914 30.18 9.72 12.31
N ASN A 915 30.98 10.12 13.30
CA ASN A 915 30.60 10.37 14.69
C ASN A 915 30.19 11.84 14.97
N GLY A 916 29.97 12.65 13.92
CA GLY A 916 29.56 14.05 14.03
C GLY A 916 30.68 15.05 14.34
N VAL A 917 31.94 14.62 14.42
CA VAL A 917 33.08 15.53 14.66
C VAL A 917 33.39 16.33 13.40
N ALA A 918 33.21 17.66 13.45
CA ALA A 918 33.63 18.56 12.38
C ALA A 918 35.12 18.92 12.48
N VAL A 919 35.86 18.80 11.38
CA VAL A 919 37.23 19.29 11.22
C VAL A 919 37.23 20.45 10.22
N PRO A 920 37.44 21.70 10.67
CA PRO A 920 37.35 22.88 9.80
C PRO A 920 38.46 22.90 8.75
N GLN A 921 38.17 23.49 7.59
CA GLN A 921 39.16 23.74 6.54
C GLN A 921 40.23 24.71 7.04
N GLY A 922 41.50 24.31 6.95
CA GLY A 922 42.66 25.09 7.38
C GLY A 922 43.52 24.38 8.42
N PHE A 923 44.47 25.12 8.99
CA PHE A 923 45.24 24.74 10.17
C PHE A 923 44.79 25.58 11.37
N PHE A 924 44.49 24.92 12.48
CA PHE A 924 44.09 25.57 13.73
C PHE A 924 44.93 24.99 14.87
N PHE A 925 45.41 25.85 15.75
CA PHE A 925 46.14 25.46 16.97
C PHE A 925 45.81 26.45 18.08
N LYS A 926 45.25 25.94 19.17
CA LYS A 926 44.96 26.72 20.36
C LYS A 926 45.48 26.00 21.60
N ALA A 927 46.40 26.63 22.31
CA ALA A 927 47.03 26.07 23.48
C ALA A 927 47.45 27.16 24.46
N LYS A 928 47.52 26.79 25.74
CA LYS A 928 48.23 27.57 26.75
C LYS A 928 49.19 26.66 27.48
N ILE A 929 50.46 27.04 27.54
CA ILE A 929 51.52 26.30 28.22
C ILE A 929 52.07 27.16 29.36
N GLN A 930 52.21 26.55 30.54
CA GLN A 930 52.87 27.15 31.69
C GLN A 930 54.30 26.60 31.78
N ILE A 931 55.27 27.51 31.82
CA ILE A 931 56.70 27.19 31.91
C ILE A 931 57.28 27.98 33.09
N LEU A 932 57.44 27.29 34.23
CA LEU A 932 57.94 27.87 35.48
C LEU A 932 57.13 29.11 35.92
N PHE A 933 57.65 30.31 35.63
CA PHE A 933 57.18 31.60 36.15
C PHE A 933 56.24 32.36 35.19
N PHE A 934 55.97 31.83 34.00
CA PHE A 934 55.12 32.47 33.00
C PHE A 934 54.27 31.45 32.23
N SER A 935 53.14 31.90 31.71
CA SER A 935 52.37 31.20 30.70
C SER A 935 52.52 31.86 29.33
N VAL A 936 52.44 31.03 28.29
CA VAL A 936 52.30 31.44 26.89
C VAL A 936 50.97 30.89 26.39
N SER A 937 50.09 31.75 25.88
CA SER A 937 48.87 31.35 25.17
C SER A 937 49.08 31.61 23.68
N ALA A 938 48.69 30.68 22.83
CA ALA A 938 48.72 30.81 21.38
C ALA A 938 47.37 30.39 20.79
N ASP A 939 46.82 31.21 19.91
CA ASP A 939 45.64 30.93 19.08
C ASP A 939 46.01 31.25 17.62
N ILE A 940 46.24 30.20 16.83
CA ILE A 940 46.73 30.25 15.45
C ILE A 940 45.66 29.61 14.56
N LYS A 941 45.29 30.30 13.48
CA LYS A 941 44.29 29.89 12.49
C LYS A 941 44.79 30.28 11.11
N LEU A 942 44.73 29.37 10.16
CA LEU A 942 45.12 29.59 8.77
C LEU A 942 44.13 28.83 7.89
N ASP A 943 43.21 29.54 7.26
CA ASP A 943 42.17 28.99 6.40
C ASP A 943 42.32 29.45 4.95
N SER A 944 41.32 29.21 4.09
CA SER A 944 41.34 29.59 2.67
C SER A 944 41.14 31.10 2.41
N THR A 945 40.87 31.89 3.45
CA THR A 945 40.55 33.32 3.42
C THR A 945 41.42 34.18 4.34
N SER A 946 41.96 33.61 5.43
CA SER A 946 42.67 34.33 6.49
C SER A 946 43.86 33.58 7.12
N LEU A 947 44.79 34.35 7.69
CA LEU A 947 45.85 33.95 8.62
C LEU A 947 45.73 34.83 9.87
N TYR A 948 45.28 34.23 10.97
CA TYR A 948 45.23 34.84 12.30
C TYR A 948 46.21 34.11 13.23
N ALA A 949 47.04 34.85 13.96
CA ALA A 949 47.93 34.30 14.97
C ALA A 949 48.08 35.27 16.13
N GLU A 950 47.53 34.93 17.28
CA GLU A 950 47.69 35.68 18.52
C GLU A 950 48.49 34.85 19.53
N VAL A 951 49.66 35.36 19.91
CA VAL A 951 50.54 34.78 20.93
C VAL A 951 50.71 35.80 22.05
N THR A 952 50.25 35.45 23.25
CA THR A 952 50.38 36.27 24.45
C THR A 952 51.25 35.55 25.49
N VAL A 953 52.10 36.31 26.17
CA VAL A 953 52.92 35.83 27.29
C VAL A 953 52.48 36.60 28.54
N THR A 954 52.17 35.95 29.65
CA THR A 954 51.82 36.68 30.89
C THR A 954 53.02 37.45 31.44
N PRO A 955 52.84 38.64 32.05
CA PRO A 955 53.93 39.38 32.68
C PRO A 955 54.69 38.52 33.70
N PHE A 956 56.02 38.59 33.69
CA PHE A 956 56.83 37.84 34.65
C PHE A 956 58.11 38.56 35.06
N ASN A 957 58.63 38.14 36.22
CA ASN A 957 59.81 38.73 36.85
C ASN A 957 60.86 37.65 37.10
N ILE A 958 62.12 37.94 36.80
CA ILE A 958 63.27 37.08 37.11
C ILE A 958 64.07 37.74 38.23
N GLY A 959 64.46 36.96 39.24
CA GLY A 959 65.31 37.40 40.34
C GLY A 959 64.70 38.52 41.19
N ASN A 960 63.46 38.36 41.67
CA ASN A 960 62.73 39.36 42.47
C ASN A 960 62.60 40.76 41.80
N GLY A 961 62.39 40.79 40.48
CA GLY A 961 62.15 42.04 39.74
C GLY A 961 63.41 42.73 39.21
N LEU A 962 64.57 42.06 39.24
CA LEU A 962 65.79 42.53 38.57
C LEU A 962 65.61 42.61 37.05
N ILE A 963 64.85 41.67 36.48
CA ILE A 963 64.36 41.67 35.11
C ILE A 963 62.84 41.52 35.16
N GLN A 964 62.11 42.42 34.52
CA GLN A 964 60.66 42.36 34.33
C GLN A 964 60.37 42.29 32.83
N ILE A 965 59.43 41.44 32.42
CA ILE A 965 58.96 41.33 31.04
C ILE A 965 57.44 41.50 31.04
N SER A 966 56.94 42.47 30.27
CA SER A 966 55.53 42.87 30.18
C SER A 966 55.18 43.33 28.76
N GLY A 967 53.96 43.83 28.52
CA GLY A 967 53.64 44.69 27.39
C GLY A 967 54.07 46.14 27.68
N SER A 968 53.66 47.09 26.83
CA SER A 968 53.82 48.53 27.09
C SER A 968 52.99 48.99 28.28
N GLY A 969 51.81 48.40 28.49
CA GLY A 969 51.08 48.45 29.75
C GLY A 969 51.76 47.56 30.80
N SER A 970 52.00 48.08 32.00
CA SER A 970 52.66 47.31 33.08
C SER A 970 51.85 46.13 33.62
N GLU A 971 50.56 46.07 33.29
CA GLU A 971 49.63 44.99 33.69
C GLU A 971 49.34 44.00 32.55
N THR A 972 49.64 44.37 31.30
CA THR A 972 49.60 43.46 30.14
C THR A 972 50.96 42.80 29.96
N GLY A 973 50.98 41.60 29.38
CA GLY A 973 52.23 40.92 29.02
C GLY A 973 52.56 41.07 27.53
N PRO A 974 53.69 40.55 27.04
CA PRO A 974 54.02 40.63 25.62
C PRO A 974 52.94 40.02 24.72
N ILE A 975 52.63 40.69 23.61
CA ILE A 975 51.62 40.29 22.62
C ILE A 975 52.25 40.32 21.23
N LEU A 976 52.03 39.26 20.46
CA LEU A 976 52.15 39.23 19.01
C LEU A 976 50.77 38.85 18.44
N LYS A 977 50.09 39.78 17.76
CA LYS A 977 48.89 39.50 16.96
C LYS A 977 49.22 39.73 15.49
N VAL A 978 48.85 38.79 14.64
CA VAL A 978 48.86 38.91 13.18
C VAL A 978 47.47 38.55 12.71
N ASP A 979 46.82 39.37 11.90
CA ASP A 979 45.49 39.10 11.35
C ASP A 979 45.44 39.57 9.90
N ILE A 980 45.64 38.64 8.96
CA ILE A 980 45.77 38.92 7.53
C ILE A 980 44.68 38.16 6.80
N SER A 981 43.78 38.88 6.13
CA SER A 981 42.74 38.30 5.28
C SER A 981 42.90 38.79 3.86
N TRP A 982 42.58 37.93 2.90
CA TRP A 982 42.47 38.29 1.48
C TRP A 982 41.01 38.33 0.99
N ILE A 983 40.04 37.89 1.80
CA ILE A 983 38.60 37.94 1.45
C ILE A 983 37.75 38.30 2.71
N PRO A 984 37.40 39.58 2.94
CA PRO A 984 37.88 40.79 2.25
C PRO A 984 39.32 41.12 2.64
N ILE A 985 40.04 41.83 1.76
CA ILE A 985 41.45 42.19 1.95
C ILE A 985 41.61 43.12 3.17
N HIS A 986 42.32 42.66 4.20
CA HIS A 986 42.81 43.48 5.31
C HIS A 986 44.08 42.87 5.92
N ALA A 987 44.87 43.69 6.62
CA ALA A 987 45.99 43.23 7.42
C ALA A 987 46.11 44.05 8.70
N GLU A 988 46.21 43.36 9.83
CA GLU A 988 46.53 43.88 11.15
C GLU A 988 47.79 43.19 11.68
N LEU A 989 48.66 43.96 12.33
CA LEU A 989 49.82 43.46 13.07
C LEU A 989 49.89 44.21 14.38
N LEU A 990 50.07 43.52 15.51
CA LEU A 990 50.42 44.10 16.79
C LEU A 990 51.63 43.36 17.36
N ILE A 991 52.67 44.09 17.73
CA ILE A 991 53.82 43.61 18.50
C ILE A 991 53.94 44.54 19.69
N ASP A 992 53.53 44.10 20.87
CA ASP A 992 53.64 44.88 22.10
C ASP A 992 54.54 44.15 23.10
N GLY A 993 55.52 44.84 23.67
CA GLY A 993 56.47 44.21 24.57
C GLY A 993 57.35 45.23 25.29
N SER A 994 57.71 44.91 26.53
CA SER A 994 58.60 45.70 27.36
C SER A 994 59.51 44.81 28.18
N VAL A 995 60.75 45.26 28.34
CA VAL A 995 61.73 44.66 29.23
C VAL A 995 62.29 45.74 30.14
N THR A 996 62.23 45.50 31.46
CA THR A 996 62.85 46.34 32.48
C THR A 996 63.98 45.58 33.14
N VAL A 997 65.23 46.06 33.00
CA VAL A 997 66.41 45.49 33.67
C VAL A 997 67.00 46.53 34.61
N LEU A 998 67.05 46.25 35.91
CA LEU A 998 67.61 47.15 36.93
C LEU A 998 67.01 48.57 36.93
N GLY A 999 65.71 48.70 36.61
CA GLY A 999 65.02 49.99 36.48
C GLY A 999 65.33 50.75 35.17
N ILE A 1000 65.95 50.08 34.21
CA ILE A 1000 66.08 50.53 32.81
C ILE A 1000 65.01 49.80 32.01
N THR A 1001 63.96 50.51 31.61
CA THR A 1001 62.87 49.98 30.78
C THR A 1001 63.13 50.29 29.31
N ALA A 1002 62.88 49.32 28.45
CA ALA A 1002 62.70 49.52 27.02
C ALA A 1002 61.39 48.83 26.61
N SER A 1003 60.41 49.60 26.16
CA SER A 1003 59.18 49.12 25.54
C SER A 1003 59.17 49.39 24.05
N THR A 1004 58.49 48.51 23.30
CA THR A 1004 58.19 48.67 21.89
C THR A 1004 56.74 48.28 21.66
N THR A 1005 56.03 49.12 20.89
CA THR A 1005 54.67 48.85 20.44
C THR A 1005 54.63 49.14 18.95
N VAL A 1006 54.46 48.10 18.14
CA VAL A 1006 54.29 48.18 16.70
C VAL A 1006 52.86 47.78 16.39
N SER A 1007 52.06 48.67 15.82
CA SER A 1007 50.70 48.35 15.37
C SER A 1007 50.50 48.78 13.93
N MET A 1008 50.01 47.91 13.07
CA MET A 1008 49.61 48.22 11.70
C MET A 1008 48.16 47.82 11.52
N ASP A 1009 47.36 48.68 10.91
CA ASP A 1009 45.97 48.43 10.54
C ASP A 1009 45.67 49.06 9.17
N ALA A 1010 44.45 48.89 8.65
CA ALA A 1010 44.03 49.40 7.35
C ALA A 1010 44.08 50.94 7.19
N SER A 1011 44.24 51.69 8.29
CA SER A 1011 44.37 53.15 8.30
C SER A 1011 45.81 53.63 8.48
N ARG A 1012 46.61 52.96 9.33
CA ARG A 1012 47.96 53.43 9.70
C ARG A 1012 48.92 52.33 10.13
N THR A 1013 50.20 52.62 10.00
CA THR A 1013 51.31 51.96 10.69
C THR A 1013 51.79 52.88 11.81
N TYR A 1014 51.80 52.41 13.04
CA TYR A 1014 52.33 53.08 14.22
C TYR A 1014 53.44 52.23 14.84
N PHE A 1015 54.54 52.88 15.21
CA PHE A 1015 55.70 52.25 15.82
C PHE A 1015 56.22 53.17 16.91
N ALA A 1016 56.12 52.73 18.16
CA ALA A 1016 56.68 53.39 19.32
C ALA A 1016 57.82 52.54 19.91
N ILE A 1017 58.97 53.16 20.17
CA ILE A 1017 59.94 52.67 21.14
C ILE A 1017 60.00 53.69 22.28
N GLU A 1018 59.86 53.27 23.52
CA GLU A 1018 60.13 54.11 24.69
C GLU A 1018 61.21 53.49 25.57
N GLY A 1019 62.29 54.24 25.80
CA GLY A 1019 63.34 53.91 26.75
C GLY A 1019 63.24 54.78 28.00
N LYS A 1020 63.10 54.18 29.18
CA LYS A 1020 63.17 54.86 30.48
C LYS A 1020 64.41 54.41 31.26
N PHE A 1021 65.34 55.31 31.56
CA PHE A 1021 66.48 55.03 32.45
C PHE A 1021 66.19 55.58 33.86
N LEU A 1022 66.02 54.67 34.83
CA LEU A 1022 65.82 54.96 36.26
C LEU A 1022 64.66 55.93 36.56
N ASN A 1023 63.63 55.99 35.71
CA ASN A 1023 62.55 56.98 35.74
C ASN A 1023 63.02 58.45 35.77
N LYS A 1024 64.22 58.74 35.25
CA LYS A 1024 64.80 60.10 35.18
C LYS A 1024 65.05 60.59 33.76
N PHE A 1025 65.30 59.66 32.84
CA PHE A 1025 65.40 59.94 31.42
C PHE A 1025 64.32 59.11 30.73
N SER A 1026 63.47 59.74 29.94
CA SER A 1026 62.56 59.08 29.02
C SER A 1026 62.89 59.55 27.60
N ALA A 1027 63.04 58.61 26.68
CA ALA A 1027 63.16 58.90 25.26
C ALA A 1027 62.14 58.03 24.53
N SER A 1028 61.11 58.65 23.94
CA SER A 1028 60.24 57.98 22.97
C SER A 1028 60.65 58.31 21.55
N LEU A 1029 60.57 57.32 20.68
CA LEU A 1029 60.57 57.46 19.24
C LEU A 1029 59.23 56.89 18.76
N GLU A 1030 58.35 57.77 18.34
CA GLU A 1030 57.06 57.44 17.75
C GLU A 1030 57.15 57.71 16.25
N ILE A 1031 56.64 56.78 15.44
CA ILE A 1031 56.60 56.84 13.99
C ILE A 1031 55.18 56.49 13.58
N GLU A 1032 54.50 57.38 12.87
CA GLU A 1032 53.16 57.17 12.35
C GLU A 1032 53.17 57.35 10.83
N ALA A 1033 52.62 56.39 10.08
CA ALA A 1033 52.69 56.37 8.62
C ALA A 1033 51.40 55.81 8.00
N PRO A 1034 51.02 56.20 6.78
CA PRO A 1034 49.94 55.56 6.04
C PRO A 1034 50.22 54.06 5.80
N TYR A 1035 49.16 53.25 5.77
CA TYR A 1035 49.26 51.81 5.49
C TYR A 1035 50.04 51.54 4.19
N GLY A 1036 51.07 50.68 4.26
CA GLY A 1036 51.90 50.30 3.12
C GLY A 1036 52.98 51.30 2.66
N SER A 1037 53.10 52.49 3.27
CA SER A 1037 54.08 53.51 2.84
C SER A 1037 54.90 54.13 3.99
N LEU A 1038 56.09 53.58 4.24
CA LEU A 1038 57.09 54.21 5.13
C LEU A 1038 57.72 55.50 4.55
N LYS A 1039 57.37 55.90 3.31
CA LYS A 1039 57.88 57.13 2.67
C LYS A 1039 57.14 58.38 3.13
N GLU A 1040 55.93 58.21 3.64
CA GLU A 1040 55.03 59.28 4.13
C GLU A 1040 54.93 59.24 5.66
N ALA A 1041 55.91 58.62 6.33
CA ALA A 1041 55.96 58.49 7.78
C ALA A 1041 56.31 59.84 8.45
N GLU A 1042 55.51 60.24 9.43
CA GLU A 1042 55.83 61.26 10.40
C GLU A 1042 56.67 60.64 11.53
N PHE A 1043 57.80 61.26 11.85
CA PHE A 1043 58.73 60.80 12.89
C PHE A 1043 58.73 61.80 14.05
N SER A 1044 58.24 61.37 15.22
CA SER A 1044 58.23 62.13 16.47
C SER A 1044 59.23 61.53 17.46
N ALA A 1045 60.43 62.12 17.54
CA ALA A 1045 61.42 61.75 18.54
C ALA A 1045 61.32 62.67 19.76
N THR A 1046 60.69 62.20 20.84
CA THR A 1046 60.47 62.97 22.08
C THR A 1046 61.43 62.53 23.18
N GLY A 1047 62.57 63.23 23.26
CA GLY A 1047 63.51 63.11 24.37
C GLY A 1047 63.08 63.95 25.58
N THR A 1048 62.35 63.35 26.52
CA THR A 1048 62.03 63.98 27.81
C THR A 1048 63.12 63.68 28.85
N PHE A 1049 64.16 64.51 28.87
CA PHE A 1049 65.00 64.62 30.07
C PHE A 1049 64.14 65.24 31.16
N LYS A 1050 63.59 64.42 32.06
CA LYS A 1050 62.90 64.94 33.24
C LYS A 1050 63.96 65.52 34.15
N ASN A 1051 64.20 66.83 34.04
CA ASN A 1051 65.21 67.54 34.83
C ASN A 1051 64.74 67.78 36.28
N ASP A 1052 64.23 66.71 36.88
CA ASP A 1052 64.26 66.47 38.30
C ASP A 1052 65.68 66.62 38.85
N LEU A 1053 66.77 66.54 38.06
CA LEU A 1053 68.08 66.91 38.60
C LEU A 1053 68.15 68.40 38.96
N LEU A 1054 67.44 69.31 38.27
CA LEU A 1054 67.45 70.75 38.55
C LEU A 1054 66.34 71.17 39.53
N SER A 1055 65.17 70.52 39.53
CA SER A 1055 64.15 70.73 40.57
C SER A 1055 64.39 69.93 41.85
N THR A 1056 65.10 68.79 41.78
CA THR A 1056 65.67 68.09 42.95
C THR A 1056 67.05 68.64 43.30
N LEU A 1057 67.79 69.33 42.40
CA LEU A 1057 68.81 70.27 42.87
C LEU A 1057 68.10 71.37 43.62
N GLN A 1058 67.20 72.17 43.05
CA GLN A 1058 66.51 73.23 43.78
C GLN A 1058 65.89 72.71 45.10
N ASN A 1059 65.16 71.60 45.13
CA ASN A 1059 64.64 71.06 46.40
C ASN A 1059 65.73 70.47 47.33
N LYS A 1060 66.88 70.00 46.82
CA LYS A 1060 68.09 69.67 47.60
C LYS A 1060 69.13 70.80 47.62
N VAL A 1061 68.81 72.03 47.25
CA VAL A 1061 69.75 73.16 47.17
C VAL A 1061 69.12 74.32 47.90
N GLU A 1062 67.82 74.53 47.83
CA GLU A 1062 67.01 75.07 48.92
C GLU A 1062 67.02 74.09 50.09
N GLY A 1063 66.88 72.77 49.89
CA GLY A 1063 67.02 71.80 50.99
C GLY A 1063 68.46 71.69 51.55
N PHE A 1064 69.50 71.91 50.75
CA PHE A 1064 70.90 71.94 51.19
C PHE A 1064 71.40 73.35 51.47
N LEU A 1065 70.70 74.43 51.09
CA LEU A 1065 70.96 75.81 51.55
C LEU A 1065 70.16 76.10 52.81
N ASP A 1066 68.97 75.54 53.03
CA ASP A 1066 68.31 75.56 54.33
C ASP A 1066 69.05 74.63 55.29
N ASN A 1067 69.54 73.48 54.83
CA ASN A 1067 70.47 72.68 55.62
C ASN A 1067 71.90 73.23 55.65
N LEU A 1068 72.42 74.04 54.71
CA LEU A 1068 73.70 74.76 54.86
C LEU A 1068 73.55 76.09 55.58
N VAL A 1069 72.36 76.69 55.66
CA VAL A 1069 72.11 77.86 56.49
C VAL A 1069 71.79 77.38 57.90
N LYS A 1070 71.13 76.22 58.08
CA LYS A 1070 71.09 75.55 59.38
C LYS A 1070 72.44 74.94 59.76
N GLU A 1071 73.16 74.24 58.90
CA GLU A 1071 74.48 73.68 59.21
C GLU A 1071 75.55 74.75 59.26
N ALA A 1072 75.54 75.82 58.45
CA ALA A 1072 76.46 76.94 58.64
C ALA A 1072 76.02 77.86 59.77
N ASN A 1073 74.75 77.97 60.17
CA ASN A 1073 74.44 78.60 61.46
C ASN A 1073 74.84 77.67 62.63
N ASN A 1074 74.65 76.35 62.53
CA ASN A 1074 75.06 75.37 63.55
C ASN A 1074 76.58 75.12 63.56
N ALA A 1075 77.29 75.42 62.47
CA ALA A 1075 78.74 75.30 62.32
C ALA A 1075 79.44 76.66 62.27
N VAL A 1076 78.74 77.79 62.22
CA VAL A 1076 79.24 79.11 62.67
C VAL A 1076 79.01 79.23 64.17
N THR A 1077 77.88 78.78 64.72
CA THR A 1077 77.75 78.58 66.18
C THR A 1077 78.72 77.50 66.64
N GLY A 1078 78.80 76.38 65.92
CA GLY A 1078 79.73 75.28 66.18
C GLY A 1078 81.20 75.60 65.87
N ALA A 1079 81.51 76.55 65.00
CA ALA A 1079 82.88 77.07 64.81
C ALA A 1079 83.17 78.28 65.69
N GLN A 1080 82.19 79.04 66.18
CA GLN A 1080 82.40 79.97 67.29
C GLN A 1080 82.73 79.17 68.55
N ASP A 1081 81.99 78.08 68.79
CA ASP A 1081 82.29 77.14 69.87
C ASP A 1081 83.57 76.34 69.66
N LYS A 1082 83.88 75.89 68.44
CA LYS A 1082 85.16 75.21 68.15
C LYS A 1082 86.33 76.17 68.03
N VAL A 1083 86.17 77.43 67.62
CA VAL A 1083 87.24 78.45 67.66
C VAL A 1083 87.45 78.93 69.08
N LYS A 1084 86.40 79.05 69.91
CA LYS A 1084 86.55 79.28 71.35
C LYS A 1084 87.28 78.12 72.01
N ARG A 1085 86.79 76.88 71.84
CA ARG A 1085 87.45 75.66 72.36
C ARG A 1085 88.82 75.38 71.72
N ALA A 1086 89.10 75.84 70.51
CA ALA A 1086 90.43 75.73 69.87
C ALA A 1086 91.35 76.91 70.19
N HIS A 1087 90.83 78.07 70.60
CA HIS A 1087 91.63 79.14 71.20
C HIS A 1087 92.05 78.69 72.60
N ASP A 1088 91.11 78.16 73.39
CA ASP A 1088 91.36 77.53 74.70
C ASP A 1088 92.34 76.34 74.53
N ALA A 1089 92.11 75.44 73.58
CA ALA A 1089 93.00 74.30 73.32
C ALA A 1089 94.33 74.68 72.65
N CYS A 1090 94.44 75.80 71.92
CA CYS A 1090 95.71 76.29 71.39
C CYS A 1090 96.55 76.96 72.49
N ASP A 1091 95.91 77.64 73.45
CA ASP A 1091 96.61 78.17 74.63
C ASP A 1091 96.97 77.07 75.64
N ASP A 1092 96.18 76.00 75.74
CA ASP A 1092 96.57 74.76 76.44
C ASP A 1092 97.68 74.00 75.70
N ALA A 1093 97.64 73.90 74.36
CA ALA A 1093 98.68 73.24 73.54
C ALA A 1093 99.99 74.05 73.42
N LYS A 1094 99.97 75.36 73.64
CA LYS A 1094 101.19 76.16 73.85
C LYS A 1094 101.94 75.76 75.11
N ARG A 1095 101.29 75.23 76.16
CA ARG A 1095 101.97 74.86 77.42
C ARG A 1095 103.00 73.74 77.26
N PRO A 1096 102.73 72.60 76.59
CA PRO A 1096 103.76 71.60 76.32
C PRO A 1096 104.81 72.11 75.31
N PHE A 1097 104.48 73.00 74.37
CA PHE A 1097 105.49 73.60 73.47
C PHE A 1097 106.43 74.56 74.22
N ASN A 1098 105.91 75.35 75.17
CA ASN A 1098 106.72 76.20 76.04
C ASN A 1098 107.53 75.39 77.05
N SER A 1099 107.02 74.26 77.55
CA SER A 1099 107.80 73.31 78.36
C SER A 1099 108.89 72.60 77.54
N ALA A 1100 108.59 72.21 76.29
CA ALA A 1100 109.57 71.64 75.39
C ALA A 1100 110.66 72.66 75.03
N LYS A 1101 110.30 73.93 74.80
CA LYS A 1101 111.25 75.02 74.62
C LYS A 1101 112.12 75.24 75.87
N ALA A 1102 111.52 75.28 77.07
CA ALA A 1102 112.27 75.39 78.32
C ALA A 1102 113.22 74.19 78.56
N ASN A 1103 112.82 72.98 78.13
CA ASN A 1103 113.66 71.78 78.17
C ASN A 1103 114.79 71.83 77.12
N VAL A 1104 114.56 72.41 75.94
CA VAL A 1104 115.61 72.68 74.93
C VAL A 1104 116.57 73.76 75.43
N ASP A 1105 116.07 74.85 76.03
CA ASP A 1105 116.90 75.88 76.65
C ASP A 1105 117.69 75.33 77.87
N SER A 1106 117.15 74.32 78.57
CA SER A 1106 117.90 73.58 79.59
C SER A 1106 118.97 72.67 78.99
N ALA A 1107 118.62 71.88 77.97
CA ALA A 1107 119.56 71.01 77.27
C ALA A 1107 120.68 71.80 76.56
N GLN A 1108 120.39 73.01 76.09
CA GLN A 1108 121.39 73.94 75.56
C GLN A 1108 122.34 74.41 76.67
N ARG A 1109 121.84 74.76 77.86
CA ARG A 1109 122.70 75.09 79.01
C ARG A 1109 123.52 73.88 79.48
N ASP A 1110 122.96 72.68 79.45
CA ASP A 1110 123.68 71.45 79.79
C ASP A 1110 124.73 71.11 78.73
N PHE A 1111 124.48 71.41 77.45
CA PHE A 1111 125.45 71.33 76.36
C PHE A 1111 126.56 72.37 76.51
N ASP A 1112 126.25 73.62 76.81
CA ASP A 1112 127.24 74.69 77.04
C ASP A 1112 128.10 74.38 78.28
N ASN A 1113 127.50 73.84 79.35
CA ASN A 1113 128.21 73.33 80.52
C ASN A 1113 129.10 72.12 80.17
N ALA A 1114 128.65 71.21 79.28
CA ALA A 1114 129.45 70.10 78.79
C ALA A 1114 130.62 70.56 77.92
N VAL A 1115 130.45 71.62 77.10
CA VAL A 1115 131.52 72.27 76.33
C VAL A 1115 132.53 72.93 77.27
N ALA A 1116 132.09 73.69 78.28
CA ALA A 1116 132.98 74.25 79.30
C ALA A 1116 133.74 73.16 80.10
N SER A 1117 133.07 72.03 80.38
CA SER A 1117 133.71 70.87 81.00
C SER A 1117 134.67 70.13 80.05
N LEU A 1118 134.43 70.19 78.73
CA LEU A 1118 135.33 69.66 77.69
C LEU A 1118 136.59 70.53 77.56
N GLU A 1119 136.46 71.87 77.55
CA GLU A 1119 137.62 72.78 77.64
C GLU A 1119 138.42 72.61 78.94
N GLY A 1120 137.73 72.29 80.04
CA GLY A 1120 138.36 71.92 81.31
C GLY A 1120 139.12 70.59 81.21
N ALA A 1121 138.55 69.60 80.53
CA ALA A 1121 139.19 68.32 80.24
C ALA A 1121 140.37 68.45 79.27
N GLU A 1122 140.29 69.34 78.28
CA GLU A 1122 141.35 69.64 77.33
C GLU A 1122 142.56 70.33 78.01
N ARG A 1123 142.30 71.30 78.90
CA ARG A 1123 143.33 71.86 79.81
C ARG A 1123 143.96 70.79 80.72
N ASN A 1124 143.19 69.79 81.14
CA ASN A 1124 143.68 68.67 81.94
C ASN A 1124 144.47 67.66 81.09
N LEU A 1125 144.12 67.50 79.81
CA LEU A 1125 144.84 66.71 78.82
C LEU A 1125 146.20 67.35 78.51
N GLU A 1126 146.26 68.68 78.33
CA GLU A 1126 147.52 69.41 78.10
C GLU A 1126 148.45 69.32 79.34
N ASN A 1127 147.89 69.33 80.55
CA ASN A 1127 148.64 69.05 81.79
C ASN A 1127 149.11 67.58 81.89
N LYS A 1128 148.32 66.61 81.43
CA LYS A 1128 148.76 65.20 81.36
C LYS A 1128 149.80 64.95 80.27
N LYS A 1129 149.72 65.67 79.14
CA LYS A 1129 150.69 65.70 78.05
C LYS A 1129 152.04 66.24 78.53
N ARG A 1130 152.05 67.37 79.28
CA ARG A 1130 153.26 67.82 80.01
C ARG A 1130 153.84 66.76 80.94
N LYS A 1131 153.02 66.07 81.75
CA LYS A 1131 153.48 64.96 82.60
C LYS A 1131 154.01 63.77 81.81
N PHE A 1132 153.44 63.48 80.64
CA PHE A 1132 153.94 62.45 79.72
C PHE A 1132 155.27 62.86 79.08
N ASP A 1133 155.45 64.13 78.70
CA ASP A 1133 156.71 64.66 78.18
C ASP A 1133 157.83 64.70 79.23
N ASP A 1134 157.48 64.97 80.50
CA ASP A 1134 158.39 64.87 81.64
C ASP A 1134 158.73 63.40 81.96
N ALA A 1135 157.75 62.48 81.88
CA ALA A 1135 157.98 61.04 82.02
C ALA A 1135 158.83 60.48 80.87
N SER A 1136 158.64 60.97 79.65
CA SER A 1136 159.43 60.63 78.47
C SER A 1136 160.88 61.15 78.58
N ARG A 1137 161.08 62.38 79.10
CA ARG A 1137 162.40 62.88 79.52
C ARG A 1137 163.01 62.01 80.63
N SER A 1138 162.24 61.60 81.63
CA SER A 1138 162.72 60.66 82.66
C SER A 1138 163.05 59.28 82.10
N LEU A 1139 162.36 58.80 81.06
CA LEU A 1139 162.63 57.54 80.40
C LEU A 1139 163.95 57.62 79.62
N LYS A 1140 164.15 58.67 78.80
CA LYS A 1140 165.42 58.93 78.11
C LYS A 1140 166.60 59.10 79.07
N ASN A 1141 166.39 59.71 80.23
CA ASN A 1141 167.41 59.80 81.29
C ASN A 1141 167.71 58.43 81.94
N LYS A 1142 166.70 57.56 82.12
CA LYS A 1142 166.91 56.18 82.61
C LYS A 1142 167.54 55.28 81.55
N GLU A 1143 167.22 55.46 80.28
CA GLU A 1143 167.83 54.77 79.14
C GLU A 1143 169.33 55.15 79.01
N ALA A 1144 169.65 56.44 79.17
CA ALA A 1144 171.03 56.91 79.31
C ALA A 1144 171.74 56.35 80.57
N GLY A 1145 171.01 56.03 81.64
CA GLY A 1145 171.50 55.32 82.82
C GLY A 1145 171.73 53.81 82.59
N CYS A 1146 170.89 53.15 81.80
CA CYS A 1146 171.04 51.75 81.40
C CYS A 1146 172.26 51.50 80.52
N LYS A 1147 172.88 52.54 79.96
CA LYS A 1147 174.12 52.48 79.17
C LYS A 1147 175.36 51.93 79.93
N ARG A 1148 175.26 51.58 81.23
CA ARG A 1148 176.43 51.39 82.13
C ARG A 1148 176.39 50.24 83.16
N ARG A 1149 175.40 49.32 83.20
CA ARG A 1149 175.38 48.19 84.17
C ARG A 1149 174.89 46.85 83.59
N LYS A 1150 175.63 45.77 83.85
CA LYS A 1150 175.33 44.37 83.47
C LYS A 1150 174.23 43.76 84.37
N CYS A 1151 173.32 42.97 83.81
CA CYS A 1151 172.49 41.98 84.52
C CYS A 1151 172.33 40.72 83.65
N LYS A 1152 172.20 39.54 84.27
CA LYS A 1152 172.23 38.22 83.60
C LYS A 1152 170.84 37.58 83.50
N TRP A 1153 170.69 36.71 82.49
CA TRP A 1153 169.65 35.68 82.39
C TRP A 1153 169.85 34.50 83.39
N TRP A 1154 168.82 33.64 83.44
CA TRP A 1154 168.61 32.38 84.19
C TRP A 1154 168.22 32.41 85.70
N ASP A 1155 167.40 31.40 86.05
CA ASP A 1155 166.97 30.86 87.37
C ASP A 1155 165.70 31.35 88.12
N ALA A 1156 164.72 30.41 88.15
CA ALA A 1156 163.90 29.95 89.30
C ALA A 1156 162.47 30.56 89.60
N PRO A 1157 161.51 29.73 90.12
CA PRO A 1157 160.12 29.78 89.60
C PRO A 1157 158.93 29.57 90.61
N CYS A 1158 157.70 29.60 90.07
CA CYS A 1158 156.46 28.85 90.43
C CYS A 1158 155.79 28.87 91.83
N HIS A 1159 154.45 28.67 91.77
CA HIS A 1159 153.41 28.48 92.81
C HIS A 1159 152.71 29.74 93.39
N ALA A 1160 151.40 29.75 93.67
CA ALA A 1160 150.26 28.94 93.17
C ALA A 1160 148.89 29.57 93.57
N THR A 1161 147.83 29.26 92.80
CA THR A 1161 146.41 29.15 93.21
C THR A 1161 145.72 30.27 94.00
N ASN A 1162 144.90 31.07 93.31
CA ASN A 1162 143.42 31.09 93.44
C ASN A 1162 142.84 32.14 92.48
N ALA A 1163 141.76 31.96 91.72
CA ALA A 1163 141.01 30.82 91.20
C ALA A 1163 139.95 31.43 90.25
N ALA A 1164 139.70 30.86 89.07
CA ALA A 1164 138.79 31.47 88.10
C ALA A 1164 137.31 31.37 88.54
N LEU A 1165 136.68 32.49 88.98
CA LEU A 1165 135.27 32.45 89.41
C LEU A 1165 134.53 33.82 89.39
N ALA A 1166 134.47 34.46 88.21
CA ALA A 1166 133.59 35.62 87.98
C ALA A 1166 132.92 35.67 86.59
N ILE A 1167 133.49 34.99 85.57
CA ILE A 1167 133.00 35.01 84.18
C ILE A 1167 131.73 34.14 83.95
N CYS A 1168 131.14 33.54 85.00
CA CYS A 1168 129.99 32.63 84.89
C CYS A 1168 128.86 32.83 85.94
N ARG A 1169 128.49 34.06 86.34
CA ARG A 1169 127.41 34.23 87.36
C ARG A 1169 126.41 35.39 87.24
N ALA A 1170 126.20 35.95 86.04
CA ALA A 1170 125.06 36.85 85.77
C ALA A 1170 124.14 36.40 84.61
N ALA A 1171 124.33 35.18 84.09
CA ALA A 1171 123.33 34.51 83.27
C ALA A 1171 122.45 33.63 84.17
N LEU A 1172 121.27 34.13 84.60
CA LEU A 1172 120.02 33.39 84.98
C LEU A 1172 119.11 34.19 85.93
N LYS A 1173 118.01 34.76 85.39
CA LYS A 1173 116.71 35.14 86.00
C LYS A 1173 116.00 36.07 84.99
N VAL A 1174 114.74 35.94 84.54
CA VAL A 1174 113.61 34.96 84.59
C VAL A 1174 112.84 35.26 83.27
N ARG A 1175 112.57 34.36 82.31
CA ARG A 1175 111.78 33.10 82.23
C ARG A 1175 110.24 33.25 82.28
N SER A 1176 109.63 33.18 81.09
CA SER A 1176 108.29 32.62 80.73
C SER A 1176 106.95 33.20 81.23
N ILE A 1177 106.05 33.50 80.27
CA ILE A 1177 104.64 33.04 80.07
C ILE A 1177 104.13 33.70 78.75
N LYS A 1178 103.52 33.10 77.70
CA LYS A 1178 103.16 31.71 77.27
C LYS A 1178 101.72 31.19 77.51
N ARG A 1179 100.73 31.53 76.65
CA ARG A 1179 99.72 30.63 76.02
C ARG A 1179 98.57 31.33 75.24
N PHE A 1180 98.22 30.68 74.11
CA PHE A 1180 96.92 30.62 73.42
C PHE A 1180 95.67 30.65 74.33
N HIS A 1181 94.57 31.26 73.85
CA HIS A 1181 93.51 30.47 73.23
C HIS A 1181 92.91 31.16 72.00
#